data_AF-A0A1E5G7G6-F1
#
_entry.id   AF-A0A1E5G7G6-F1
#
_cell.length_a   1.000
_cell.length_b   1.000
_cell.length_c   1.000
_cell.angle_alpha   90.00
_cell.angle_beta   90.00
_cell.angle_gamma   90.00
#
_symmetry.space_group_name_H-M   'P 1'
#
loop_
_entity.id
_entity.type
_entity.pdbx_description
1 polymer ?
#
loop_
_entity_poly.entity_id
_entity_poly.type
_entity_poly.pdbx_seq_one_letter_code
_entity_poly.pdbx_strand_id
1 'polypeptide(L)'
;MKPKILPIMLLCSLALQFSPNIALADEPIQNNLEVDSSSETSSNDSSSVADADSPTTMDTGPLNSTVDTDSFSSNTETATHTTDTTTDLHNSNTDNDEHSSNSTAIRLLTETDPYPRDVVDDSNPTESAYAKVSSILLDSVPLADDPDYYSMVITINPGAAGVFTPNKIYKIGLLYDNSLVEEDTIINYESTYSVSAGDSPNDFVVKFSKSTQLGRWLSDRSFETAGHNMSVKLFFRGGIGTTGEGKLYYSTGPYIALPSRAEINQNDLPSFKSEAIDAINKKAQETKDAIDTDSSLTSAEKAMQKDAVDQEATKAKDAINGATDLDSLKQIETESLETIGAQHKPGTSLEDQKTTAKDAIDTKAQETKDAIDADNSLTSAEKTAQKNAVDQEATKAKDAINGATDLDSLKQIETESLETIGAQHKPGTSLEDQKTTAKDAIDNKAKETKDAIDADNSLTSAEKTAQKNAVDQEATKAKDAINDAKDTDSLKQIETEGLDSIGAQHKPGTSLEDQKTTAKDVLDTKAQETKDAIDADNSLTAAEKTAQKNAVDQEATKAKDAINDAKNTDSLKQIEKDGLDSIGAQHKPGTSLEDQKTTAKDALDTKAQETKDAIDADNSLTSAEKTAQKNAVDQEATKAKDTINNAKDTDSLKQIEKDGLDSIGAQHKPGTSLEDQKTTAKDALDTKAQETKDAIDADNSLTSAEKTAQKNAVDQEATKAKDAINDAKDADSLKQIEKEGLDSIGAQHKPGTSLEDQKTTAKDVIDTKAQETKDAIDADNSLTSAEKTAQKNAVDQEATKAKDAITDTKDTDSLKQIEKEGLDSIGAQHKPGTSLEDQKTTVKDVIDTKAQETKDAIDADSSLTAAEKTAQKNAVDQEATKAKDAINDAKDTDSLKQIEKEGLDSIGAQHKPGTSLEDQKTTAKDAIDNKAKETKDAIDADSSLTAAEKTAQKNAVDQEATKAKDALTGTTDLNSLKQIEKEGLDSIGAQHKPGTSLEDQKSAAKDAIDKKAQETKDAIDADNSLTAAEKTAQKAAVDQEATKAKNAIDGATDLDSLNKIKTERLDTIGSQYKKGTFIKDQKNPATATVDKNDEQTKESTSSLITREKATINSKNAATKLPNTGNKNSQSLFISGLLTLFVSIYVLIKRRVKNQ
;
A
#
# COMPACT_ATOMS: atom_id res chain seq x y z
N MET A 1 34.16 0.07 -26.67
CA MET A 1 35.41 -0.75 -26.77
C MET A 1 36.39 -0.26 -25.71
N LYS A 2 37.08 -1.15 -24.97
CA LYS A 2 38.40 -0.96 -24.29
C LYS A 2 38.54 0.17 -23.23
N PRO A 3 39.52 0.10 -22.29
CA PRO A 3 40.12 -1.11 -21.68
C PRO A 3 40.49 -1.00 -20.17
N LYS A 4 40.83 -2.15 -19.53
CA LYS A 4 41.90 -2.36 -18.52
C LYS A 4 41.90 -1.50 -17.23
N ILE A 5 41.95 -2.08 -16.02
CA ILE A 5 43.13 -2.79 -15.46
C ILE A 5 42.75 -3.61 -14.20
N LEU A 6 43.56 -4.61 -13.85
CA LEU A 6 43.52 -5.39 -12.60
C LEU A 6 44.92 -5.34 -11.95
N PRO A 7 45.02 -5.37 -10.61
CA PRO A 7 46.15 -6.02 -9.95
C PRO A 7 45.74 -7.08 -8.90
N ILE A 8 46.68 -7.97 -8.56
CA ILE A 8 46.53 -9.09 -7.63
C ILE A 8 47.62 -8.98 -6.56
N MET A 9 47.28 -9.20 -5.28
CA MET A 9 48.09 -9.67 -4.13
C MET A 9 47.29 -9.43 -2.82
N LEU A 10 47.47 -10.14 -1.70
CA LEU A 10 48.43 -11.18 -1.31
C LEU A 10 47.76 -12.22 -0.36
N LEU A 11 48.35 -13.41 -0.22
CA LEU A 11 48.01 -14.40 0.82
C LEU A 11 48.80 -14.15 2.12
N CYS A 12 48.23 -14.48 3.29
CA CYS A 12 48.86 -15.40 4.27
C CYS A 12 48.02 -15.68 5.54
N SER A 13 48.00 -16.95 5.96
CA SER A 13 47.72 -17.44 7.33
C SER A 13 46.30 -17.21 7.91
N LEU A 14 45.81 -17.99 8.89
CA LEU A 14 46.43 -19.06 9.70
C LEU A 14 45.50 -20.29 9.83
N ALA A 15 46.03 -21.45 10.24
CA ALA A 15 45.40 -22.78 10.10
C ALA A 15 44.73 -23.34 11.38
N LEU A 16 44.16 -24.56 11.24
CA LEU A 16 43.67 -25.51 12.27
C LEU A 16 42.25 -25.18 12.83
N GLN A 17 41.38 -26.15 13.21
CA GLN A 17 41.54 -27.62 13.24
C GLN A 17 40.20 -28.39 13.01
N PHE A 18 40.29 -29.72 12.92
CA PHE A 18 39.22 -30.70 12.63
C PHE A 18 38.32 -31.07 13.85
N SER A 19 37.20 -31.73 13.53
CA SER A 19 36.18 -32.45 14.35
C SER A 19 36.74 -33.64 15.21
N PRO A 20 35.96 -34.55 15.89
CA PRO A 20 34.49 -34.79 15.90
C PRO A 20 33.79 -35.34 17.21
N ASN A 21 32.45 -35.57 17.11
CA ASN A 21 31.64 -36.67 17.71
C ASN A 21 31.26 -36.79 19.22
N ILE A 22 30.20 -37.60 19.44
CA ILE A 22 29.70 -38.29 20.67
C ILE A 22 28.79 -37.46 21.62
N ALA A 23 27.65 -37.94 22.19
CA ALA A 23 26.64 -38.96 21.81
C ALA A 23 25.42 -38.93 22.78
N LEU A 24 24.30 -39.56 22.37
CA LEU A 24 23.26 -40.33 23.13
C LEU A 24 22.84 -39.94 24.57
N ALA A 25 21.51 -39.81 24.76
CA ALA A 25 20.76 -40.22 25.97
C ALA A 25 19.25 -40.41 25.63
N ASP A 26 18.53 -41.24 26.41
CA ASP A 26 17.15 -41.68 26.14
C ASP A 26 16.04 -40.88 26.89
N GLU A 27 14.80 -41.15 26.46
CA GLU A 27 13.45 -41.12 27.10
C GLU A 27 13.33 -41.29 28.65
N PRO A 28 12.11 -41.26 29.30
CA PRO A 28 10.74 -40.85 28.87
C PRO A 28 9.90 -40.05 29.94
N ILE A 29 8.56 -39.99 29.76
CA ILE A 29 7.44 -39.98 30.77
C ILE A 29 6.55 -38.72 30.97
N GLN A 30 5.30 -38.88 30.50
CA GLN A 30 3.94 -38.47 30.98
C GLN A 30 3.68 -37.39 32.06
N ASN A 31 2.67 -36.54 31.78
CA ASN A 31 1.32 -36.53 32.41
C ASN A 31 0.35 -35.67 31.53
N ASN A 32 -0.94 -35.92 31.24
CA ASN A 32 -2.04 -36.81 31.69
C ASN A 32 -3.15 -36.12 32.54
N LEU A 33 -4.42 -36.50 32.29
CA LEU A 33 -5.69 -36.07 32.94
C LEU A 33 -6.15 -34.62 32.62
N GLU A 34 -7.43 -34.21 32.56
CA GLU A 34 -8.78 -34.85 32.41
C GLU A 34 -9.72 -33.68 31.99
N VAL A 35 -10.49 -33.72 30.90
CA VAL A 35 -11.82 -34.35 30.72
C VAL A 35 -12.74 -34.30 31.96
N ASP A 36 -13.75 -33.43 31.91
CA ASP A 36 -15.12 -33.81 32.29
C ASP A 36 -16.14 -33.06 31.39
N SER A 37 -17.41 -33.39 31.52
CA SER A 37 -18.47 -33.17 30.54
C SER A 37 -19.75 -32.62 31.19
N SER A 38 -20.61 -32.00 30.39
CA SER A 38 -22.00 -31.77 30.76
C SER A 38 -22.91 -31.90 29.54
N SER A 39 -24.04 -32.53 29.75
CA SER A 39 -25.07 -32.86 28.75
C SER A 39 -26.19 -31.83 28.75
N GLU A 40 -26.92 -31.70 27.64
CA GLU A 40 -28.37 -31.96 27.66
C GLU A 40 -28.95 -32.20 26.25
N THR A 41 -30.17 -32.73 26.19
CA THR A 41 -30.85 -33.15 24.96
C THR A 41 -32.31 -32.68 24.98
N SER A 42 -32.90 -32.30 23.83
CA SER A 42 -34.14 -32.93 23.30
C SER A 42 -34.86 -32.17 22.16
N SER A 43 -35.50 -32.96 21.29
CA SER A 43 -36.76 -32.74 20.55
C SER A 43 -37.22 -31.33 20.12
N ASN A 44 -37.32 -31.11 18.81
CA ASN A 44 -38.57 -31.11 18.01
C ASN A 44 -38.16 -30.93 16.53
N ASP A 45 -38.45 -31.81 15.56
CA ASP A 45 -39.71 -32.45 15.14
C ASP A 45 -40.76 -31.47 14.59
N SER A 46 -40.80 -31.33 13.25
CA SER A 46 -42.03 -31.15 12.46
C SER A 46 -41.74 -31.17 10.95
N SER A 47 -42.31 -32.16 10.28
CA SER A 47 -42.49 -32.36 8.83
C SER A 47 -42.51 -31.15 7.88
N SER A 48 -41.93 -31.32 6.68
CA SER A 48 -42.75 -31.42 5.45
C SER A 48 -42.00 -32.19 4.35
N VAL A 49 -42.75 -32.93 3.52
CA VAL A 49 -42.26 -33.74 2.39
C VAL A 49 -43.01 -33.29 1.14
N ALA A 50 -42.30 -33.20 0.00
CA ALA A 50 -42.89 -33.02 -1.32
C ALA A 50 -42.00 -33.64 -2.40
N ASP A 51 -42.11 -34.95 -2.62
CA ASP A 51 -41.55 -35.63 -3.79
C ASP A 51 -42.27 -35.20 -5.08
N ALA A 52 -41.55 -35.16 -6.20
CA ALA A 52 -42.12 -35.16 -7.55
C ALA A 52 -41.16 -35.83 -8.54
N ASP A 53 -41.64 -36.91 -9.16
CA ASP A 53 -40.88 -37.85 -9.99
C ASP A 53 -40.13 -37.25 -11.21
N SER A 54 -39.04 -37.93 -11.57
CA SER A 54 -38.54 -37.98 -12.95
C SER A 54 -39.27 -39.08 -13.73
N PRO A 55 -39.37 -38.99 -15.07
CA PRO A 55 -38.70 -40.08 -15.80
C PRO A 55 -37.94 -39.64 -17.06
N THR A 56 -37.00 -40.51 -17.46
CA THR A 56 -36.18 -40.43 -18.67
C THR A 56 -36.82 -41.18 -19.86
N THR A 57 -36.11 -41.17 -21.01
CA THR A 57 -36.28 -41.91 -22.29
C THR A 57 -36.77 -41.08 -23.48
N MET A 58 -36.42 -41.39 -24.74
CA MET A 58 -35.11 -41.78 -25.34
C MET A 58 -35.23 -41.69 -26.88
N ASP A 59 -34.10 -41.49 -27.55
CA ASP A 59 -33.78 -41.93 -28.93
C ASP A 59 -34.73 -41.63 -30.13
N THR A 60 -34.23 -40.91 -31.14
CA THR A 60 -34.04 -41.40 -32.54
C THR A 60 -33.55 -40.29 -33.49
N GLY A 61 -32.52 -40.58 -34.29
CA GLY A 61 -32.18 -39.84 -35.52
C GLY A 61 -32.57 -40.64 -36.78
N PRO A 62 -31.90 -40.46 -37.95
CA PRO A 62 -30.88 -39.46 -38.32
C PRO A 62 -31.13 -38.85 -39.74
N LEU A 63 -30.05 -38.50 -40.46
CA LEU A 63 -29.95 -38.11 -41.90
C LEU A 63 -30.30 -36.65 -42.28
N ASN A 64 -29.77 -36.06 -43.37
CA ASN A 64 -28.46 -36.16 -44.07
C ASN A 64 -28.40 -35.08 -45.19
N SER A 65 -27.21 -34.54 -45.51
CA SER A 65 -26.82 -33.94 -46.83
C SER A 65 -27.53 -32.65 -47.31
N THR A 66 -27.01 -31.76 -48.19
CA THR A 66 -25.66 -31.35 -48.70
C THR A 66 -25.86 -30.09 -49.62
N VAL A 67 -24.80 -29.55 -50.24
CA VAL A 67 -24.81 -28.61 -51.42
C VAL A 67 -25.15 -27.15 -51.04
N ASP A 68 -24.18 -26.23 -50.90
CA ASP A 68 -23.43 -25.47 -51.94
C ASP A 68 -24.22 -24.26 -52.51
N THR A 69 -23.65 -23.13 -52.99
CA THR A 69 -22.24 -22.71 -53.21
C THR A 69 -22.10 -21.16 -53.17
N ASP A 70 -20.86 -20.68 -53.37
CA ASP A 70 -20.46 -19.41 -54.05
C ASP A 70 -20.35 -18.08 -53.28
N SER A 71 -19.39 -17.18 -53.58
CA SER A 71 -17.93 -17.30 -53.90
C SER A 71 -17.30 -15.88 -54.06
N PHE A 72 -15.97 -15.78 -54.22
CA PHE A 72 -15.15 -14.56 -54.46
C PHE A 72 -15.07 -13.56 -53.28
N SER A 73 -13.93 -13.21 -52.65
CA SER A 73 -12.48 -13.31 -52.99
C SER A 73 -12.08 -12.48 -54.23
N SER A 74 -11.07 -11.61 -54.23
CA SER A 74 -9.70 -11.82 -53.71
C SER A 74 -8.82 -10.54 -53.73
N ASN A 75 -7.60 -10.64 -53.18
CA ASN A 75 -6.39 -9.79 -53.37
C ASN A 75 -6.37 -8.40 -52.69
N THR A 76 -5.32 -7.87 -52.01
CA THR A 76 -3.90 -8.18 -51.64
C THR A 76 -2.87 -7.18 -52.18
N GLU A 77 -1.76 -7.04 -51.43
CA GLU A 77 -0.54 -6.20 -51.59
C GLU A 77 -0.58 -4.88 -50.77
N THR A 78 0.14 -4.68 -49.65
CA THR A 78 1.58 -4.83 -49.26
C THR A 78 2.54 -3.81 -49.87
N ALA A 79 3.10 -2.89 -49.05
CA ALA A 79 4.54 -2.83 -48.71
C ALA A 79 5.09 -1.44 -48.28
N THR A 80 6.19 -1.49 -47.50
CA THR A 80 7.32 -0.52 -47.39
C THR A 80 7.19 0.85 -46.69
N HIS A 81 7.89 0.90 -45.56
CA HIS A 81 8.46 1.99 -44.74
C HIS A 81 9.52 2.85 -45.49
N THR A 82 9.72 4.15 -45.15
CA THR A 82 10.99 4.81 -44.69
C THR A 82 11.10 6.34 -44.97
N THR A 83 11.96 7.03 -44.17
CA THR A 83 12.52 8.42 -44.28
C THR A 83 11.54 9.61 -44.35
N ASP A 84 11.48 10.58 -43.42
CA ASP A 84 12.51 11.47 -42.79
C ASP A 84 12.91 12.69 -43.64
N THR A 85 12.61 13.91 -43.16
CA THR A 85 13.45 15.13 -43.29
C THR A 85 12.93 16.36 -42.49
N THR A 86 13.54 16.61 -41.33
CA THR A 86 14.10 17.89 -40.81
C THR A 86 13.42 19.29 -40.93
N THR A 87 13.60 20.05 -39.83
CA THR A 87 13.87 21.52 -39.68
C THR A 87 12.77 22.60 -39.67
N ASP A 88 12.64 23.23 -38.49
CA ASP A 88 12.62 24.67 -38.17
C ASP A 88 11.81 25.70 -38.99
N LEU A 89 10.99 26.48 -38.26
CA LEU A 89 11.22 27.92 -38.10
C LEU A 89 10.50 28.48 -36.85
N HIS A 90 10.82 29.72 -36.46
CA HIS A 90 10.49 30.29 -35.14
C HIS A 90 9.78 31.65 -35.23
N ASN A 91 8.96 31.93 -34.21
CA ASN A 91 8.57 33.26 -33.69
C ASN A 91 7.36 34.05 -34.27
N SER A 92 6.72 34.78 -33.34
CA SER A 92 5.87 35.99 -33.45
C SER A 92 4.64 36.01 -34.37
N ASN A 93 3.45 36.19 -33.77
CA ASN A 93 2.89 37.56 -33.63
C ASN A 93 1.88 37.65 -32.46
N THR A 94 1.34 38.84 -32.19
CA THR A 94 0.59 39.21 -30.97
C THR A 94 -0.89 39.60 -31.18
N ASP A 95 -1.58 39.76 -30.04
CA ASP A 95 -2.70 40.69 -29.76
C ASP A 95 -4.19 40.31 -30.00
N ASN A 96 -5.00 40.91 -29.11
CA ASN A 96 -6.44 41.15 -29.06
C ASN A 96 -7.45 40.00 -28.79
N ASP A 97 -8.00 40.04 -27.58
CA ASP A 97 -9.40 40.47 -27.31
C ASP A 97 -10.46 40.18 -28.39
N GLU A 98 -11.38 39.25 -28.09
CA GLU A 98 -12.71 39.58 -27.53
C GLU A 98 -13.51 38.28 -27.26
N HIS A 99 -14.27 38.23 -26.16
CA HIS A 99 -15.70 37.88 -26.25
C HIS A 99 -16.46 38.11 -24.93
N SER A 100 -17.27 39.17 -24.92
CA SER A 100 -18.44 39.25 -24.04
C SER A 100 -19.59 38.43 -24.64
N SER A 101 -20.30 37.67 -23.80
CA SER A 101 -21.78 37.62 -23.75
C SER A 101 -22.27 36.52 -22.83
N ASN A 102 -23.05 36.86 -21.79
CA ASN A 102 -23.98 35.92 -21.17
C ASN A 102 -25.20 36.68 -20.63
N SER A 103 -26.41 36.17 -20.84
CA SER A 103 -27.66 36.85 -20.49
C SER A 103 -28.84 35.87 -20.45
N THR A 104 -29.89 36.23 -19.69
CA THR A 104 -31.17 35.50 -19.50
C THR A 104 -31.07 34.12 -18.80
N ALA A 105 -31.95 33.72 -17.86
CA ALA A 105 -33.09 34.43 -17.25
C ALA A 105 -33.54 33.83 -15.88
N ILE A 106 -34.05 34.70 -14.98
CA ILE A 106 -35.35 34.61 -14.24
C ILE A 106 -35.74 33.22 -13.66
N ARG A 107 -35.97 33.04 -12.34
CA ARG A 107 -37.17 33.50 -11.59
C ARG A 107 -37.07 33.35 -10.05
N LEU A 108 -37.96 34.01 -9.30
CA LEU A 108 -38.15 33.91 -7.83
C LEU A 108 -39.26 32.92 -7.41
N LEU A 109 -39.28 32.54 -6.11
CA LEU A 109 -40.41 32.40 -5.14
C LEU A 109 -39.89 31.57 -3.91
N THR A 110 -39.65 32.07 -2.68
CA THR A 110 -40.52 32.54 -1.54
C THR A 110 -40.93 31.46 -0.52
N GLU A 111 -41.15 31.88 0.75
CA GLU A 111 -41.80 31.14 1.89
C GLU A 111 -40.99 29.99 2.56
N THR A 112 -41.05 29.68 3.87
CA THR A 112 -41.18 30.44 5.17
C THR A 112 -40.90 29.46 6.35
N ASP A 113 -40.40 29.96 7.50
CA ASP A 113 -40.50 29.49 8.92
C ASP A 113 -41.24 28.16 9.27
N PRO A 114 -40.76 27.36 10.28
CA PRO A 114 -41.03 27.72 11.68
C PRO A 114 -40.08 27.25 12.83
N TYR A 115 -40.25 27.89 14.01
CA TYR A 115 -39.88 27.48 15.39
C TYR A 115 -40.84 26.36 15.93
N PRO A 116 -40.76 25.75 17.17
CA PRO A 116 -40.07 26.19 18.42
C PRO A 116 -39.52 25.11 19.45
N ARG A 117 -38.93 25.61 20.57
CA ARG A 117 -39.02 25.17 22.01
C ARG A 117 -38.31 23.92 22.63
N ASP A 118 -37.36 24.23 23.54
CA ASP A 118 -37.40 24.12 25.03
C ASP A 118 -37.49 22.80 25.87
N VAL A 119 -36.51 22.66 26.79
CA VAL A 119 -36.60 22.20 28.22
C VAL A 119 -36.84 20.67 28.44
N VAL A 120 -36.38 19.97 29.49
CA VAL A 120 -35.80 20.24 30.86
C VAL A 120 -34.34 19.69 30.99
N ASP A 121 -33.62 19.36 32.08
CA ASP A 121 -33.72 19.28 33.59
C ASP A 121 -32.24 19.17 34.14
N ASP A 122 -31.82 19.15 35.42
CA ASP A 122 -32.38 19.45 36.77
C ASP A 122 -31.18 19.74 37.76
N SER A 123 -31.48 20.38 38.90
CA SER A 123 -30.76 20.35 40.20
C SER A 123 -29.43 21.12 40.44
N ASN A 124 -29.32 21.63 41.67
CA ASN A 124 -28.24 22.43 42.27
C ASN A 124 -28.11 22.02 43.75
N PRO A 125 -26.90 21.92 44.34
CA PRO A 125 -26.61 22.82 45.47
C PRO A 125 -25.15 23.33 45.58
N THR A 126 -24.98 24.33 46.44
CA THR A 126 -23.72 25.03 46.84
C THR A 126 -22.75 24.11 47.61
N GLU A 127 -21.42 24.30 47.62
CA GLU A 127 -20.69 25.46 48.19
C GLU A 127 -19.14 25.32 48.02
N SER A 128 -18.39 26.41 48.22
CA SER A 128 -16.94 26.47 48.55
C SER A 128 -15.85 26.32 47.46
N ALA A 129 -15.32 27.50 47.05
CA ALA A 129 -13.89 27.83 46.86
C ALA A 129 -13.02 27.22 45.73
N TYR A 130 -12.19 28.08 45.13
CA TYR A 130 -11.18 27.87 44.07
C TYR A 130 -11.73 27.33 42.72
N ALA A 131 -11.51 27.99 41.56
CA ALA A 131 -10.44 28.92 41.20
C ALA A 131 -10.83 30.00 40.16
N LYS A 132 -10.18 31.17 40.28
CA LYS A 132 -9.92 32.23 39.28
C LYS A 132 -10.81 32.32 38.01
N VAL A 133 -11.73 33.29 38.04
CA VAL A 133 -11.71 34.44 37.10
C VAL A 133 -12.06 35.70 37.90
N SER A 134 -11.26 36.77 37.80
CA SER A 134 -11.57 38.09 38.37
C SER A 134 -10.83 39.20 37.62
N SER A 135 -11.40 40.40 37.66
CA SER A 135 -10.87 41.66 37.14
C SER A 135 -10.16 42.49 38.22
N ILE A 136 -9.42 43.52 37.78
CA ILE A 136 -8.85 44.64 38.58
C ILE A 136 -7.58 44.30 39.41
N LEU A 137 -6.76 45.34 39.67
CA LEU A 137 -5.64 45.52 40.62
C LEU A 137 -4.17 45.33 40.16
N LEU A 138 -3.50 46.48 39.97
CA LEU A 138 -2.35 47.02 40.75
C LEU A 138 -1.02 46.23 40.91
N ASP A 139 0.04 46.90 40.45
CA ASP A 139 1.33 47.24 41.11
C ASP A 139 2.42 46.22 41.56
N SER A 140 3.66 46.65 41.25
CA SER A 140 4.94 46.51 42.00
C SER A 140 5.81 45.23 41.94
N VAL A 141 6.93 45.34 41.20
CA VAL A 141 8.31 45.61 41.72
C VAL A 141 8.66 44.97 43.08
N PRO A 142 9.73 44.13 43.21
CA PRO A 142 11.16 44.54 43.13
C PRO A 142 12.07 43.54 42.35
N LEU A 143 13.39 43.68 42.15
CA LEU A 143 14.53 44.39 42.80
C LEU A 143 15.42 45.02 41.68
N ALA A 144 15.93 46.26 41.75
CA ALA A 144 16.86 46.89 42.71
C ALA A 144 18.37 46.55 42.48
N ASP A 145 19.08 47.41 41.73
CA ASP A 145 20.28 48.16 42.16
C ASP A 145 20.63 49.26 41.10
N ASP A 146 21.57 50.16 41.42
CA ASP A 146 21.63 51.59 40.96
C ASP A 146 22.99 51.97 40.26
N PRO A 147 23.37 53.26 40.09
CA PRO A 147 23.18 54.18 38.93
C PRO A 147 24.36 54.17 37.88
N ASP A 148 24.45 54.96 36.79
CA ASP A 148 24.70 56.43 36.72
C ASP A 148 24.65 57.03 35.27
N TYR A 149 24.09 58.25 35.12
CA TYR A 149 24.20 59.26 34.01
C TYR A 149 23.95 58.86 32.52
N TYR A 150 23.51 59.73 31.57
CA TYR A 150 23.28 61.20 31.48
C TYR A 150 21.87 61.52 30.89
N SER A 151 21.53 62.79 30.60
CA SER A 151 20.14 63.31 30.64
C SER A 151 19.64 64.18 29.45
N MET A 152 18.31 64.31 29.29
CA MET A 152 17.66 65.47 28.64
C MET A 152 16.22 65.77 29.17
N VAL A 153 15.90 67.08 29.22
CA VAL A 153 14.72 67.90 29.67
C VAL A 153 13.31 67.33 29.29
N ILE A 154 12.14 67.56 29.93
CA ILE A 154 11.45 68.81 30.40
C ILE A 154 10.39 68.60 31.56
N THR A 155 10.54 69.30 32.71
CA THR A 155 9.57 70.00 33.64
C THR A 155 8.21 69.34 34.08
N ILE A 156 7.65 69.44 35.30
CA ILE A 156 7.21 70.61 36.13
C ILE A 156 7.01 70.31 37.66
N ASN A 157 7.57 71.16 38.55
CA ASN A 157 7.24 71.44 40.00
C ASN A 157 7.27 70.31 41.08
N PRO A 158 7.29 70.63 42.41
CA PRO A 158 7.52 71.92 43.13
C PRO A 158 8.62 71.87 44.23
N GLY A 159 8.95 73.02 44.86
CA GLY A 159 9.25 73.06 46.32
C GLY A 159 10.63 73.53 46.84
N ALA A 160 10.69 74.79 47.29
CA ALA A 160 11.48 75.36 48.42
C ALA A 160 13.03 75.18 48.57
N ALA A 161 13.73 76.32 48.56
CA ALA A 161 15.04 76.66 49.21
C ALA A 161 16.28 75.75 48.99
N GLY A 162 17.48 76.23 48.65
CA GLY A 162 18.01 77.61 48.57
C GLY A 162 19.39 77.72 49.27
N VAL A 163 20.17 78.81 49.24
CA VAL A 163 20.11 80.13 48.55
C VAL A 163 21.56 80.69 48.52
N PHE A 164 22.09 81.26 47.41
CA PHE A 164 22.99 82.44 47.44
C PHE A 164 23.24 83.06 46.03
N THR A 165 23.44 84.38 46.01
CA THR A 165 23.62 85.31 44.85
C THR A 165 25.12 85.65 44.61
N PRO A 166 25.57 86.43 43.59
CA PRO A 166 24.86 87.38 42.70
C PRO A 166 25.28 87.27 41.19
N ASN A 167 25.04 88.19 40.22
CA ASN A 167 24.60 89.60 40.23
C ASN A 167 24.02 90.08 38.86
N LYS A 168 23.14 91.10 38.87
CA LYS A 168 22.64 91.96 37.75
C LYS A 168 21.98 91.25 36.54
N ILE A 169 20.69 91.46 36.19
CA ILE A 169 19.84 92.67 35.97
C ILE A 169 19.98 93.29 34.57
N TYR A 170 18.94 93.11 33.75
CA TYR A 170 18.14 94.24 33.22
C TYR A 170 16.64 93.85 33.17
N LYS A 171 15.78 94.85 32.93
CA LYS A 171 14.30 94.89 33.03
C LYS A 171 13.86 95.79 31.83
N ILE A 172 12.63 95.85 31.27
CA ILE A 172 11.28 95.89 31.84
C ILE A 172 10.26 95.44 30.77
N GLY A 173 9.16 94.80 31.19
CA GLY A 173 7.86 94.83 30.49
C GLY A 173 6.76 94.98 31.55
N LEU A 174 5.78 95.87 31.33
CA LEU A 174 4.69 96.19 32.28
C LEU A 174 3.32 95.80 31.69
N LEU A 175 2.30 95.67 32.56
CA LEU A 175 1.04 96.46 32.56
C LEU A 175 -0.03 95.82 33.48
N TYR A 176 -0.39 96.52 34.58
CA TYR A 176 -1.68 96.48 35.33
C TYR A 176 -2.20 95.13 35.94
N ASP A 177 -3.03 95.09 37.00
CA ASP A 177 -3.67 96.14 37.83
C ASP A 177 -3.94 95.67 39.29
N ASN A 178 -4.18 96.63 40.22
CA ASN A 178 -4.91 96.54 41.52
C ASN A 178 -4.53 95.46 42.60
N SER A 179 -4.69 95.68 43.92
CA SER A 179 -4.99 96.88 44.74
C SER A 179 -4.93 96.58 46.27
N LEU A 180 -4.51 97.56 47.10
CA LEU A 180 -4.80 97.71 48.57
C LEU A 180 -4.18 96.64 49.53
N VAL A 181 -3.98 96.78 50.86
CA VAL A 181 -3.74 97.86 51.88
C VAL A 181 -3.20 97.11 53.14
N GLU A 182 -2.26 97.58 53.98
CA GLU A 182 -2.41 98.44 55.19
C GLU A 182 -1.02 98.52 55.92
N GLU A 183 -0.65 99.72 56.41
CA GLU A 183 -0.16 100.12 57.76
C GLU A 183 0.44 99.05 58.73
N ASP A 184 1.39 99.33 59.65
CA ASP A 184 1.92 100.56 60.30
C ASP A 184 3.49 100.62 60.26
N THR A 185 4.29 101.69 60.43
CA THR A 185 4.27 103.04 61.10
C THR A 185 5.21 103.11 62.34
N ILE A 186 5.64 104.32 62.73
CA ILE A 186 6.43 104.74 63.93
C ILE A 186 7.98 104.73 63.73
N ILE A 187 8.64 105.85 63.36
CA ILE A 187 9.05 107.05 64.17
C ILE A 187 10.36 106.79 64.96
N ASN A 188 11.44 107.61 64.97
CA ASN A 188 11.74 108.98 64.46
C ASN A 188 13.29 109.11 64.19
N TYR A 189 14.01 110.21 63.87
CA TYR A 189 13.84 111.68 63.65
C TYR A 189 15.12 112.18 62.85
N GLU A 190 15.51 113.43 62.57
CA GLU A 190 14.97 114.81 62.73
C GLU A 190 15.36 115.68 61.49
N SER A 191 16.10 116.80 61.62
CA SER A 191 16.35 117.79 60.54
C SER A 191 17.44 118.84 60.86
N THR A 192 17.84 119.68 59.88
CA THR A 192 17.99 121.18 59.99
C THR A 192 18.52 121.88 58.71
N TYR A 193 18.36 123.21 58.63
CA TYR A 193 18.83 124.17 57.58
C TYR A 193 19.51 125.39 58.25
N SER A 194 20.24 126.27 57.52
CA SER A 194 20.40 127.71 57.91
C SER A 194 20.92 128.72 56.84
N VAL A 195 20.01 129.55 56.31
CA VAL A 195 20.23 130.91 55.75
C VAL A 195 20.58 131.98 56.82
N SER A 196 21.61 132.84 56.69
CA SER A 196 21.76 134.07 57.51
C SER A 196 22.63 135.11 56.78
N ALA A 197 22.31 136.40 56.94
CA ALA A 197 23.04 137.52 56.32
C ALA A 197 24.32 137.90 57.10
N GLY A 198 25.08 138.85 56.57
CA GLY A 198 26.20 139.49 57.28
C GLY A 198 26.22 140.99 57.02
N ASP A 199 26.66 141.76 58.02
CA ASP A 199 26.97 143.18 57.90
C ASP A 199 28.07 143.57 58.91
N SER A 200 29.32 143.41 58.46
CA SER A 200 30.59 143.94 59.02
C SER A 200 31.07 143.50 60.43
N PRO A 201 32.40 143.50 60.69
CA PRO A 201 33.53 143.71 59.76
C PRO A 201 34.31 142.42 59.42
N ASN A 202 34.73 142.32 58.15
CA ASN A 202 35.72 141.37 57.57
C ASN A 202 35.31 139.87 57.45
N ASP A 203 34.94 139.46 56.22
CA ASP A 203 35.11 138.15 55.52
C ASP A 203 34.69 136.82 56.24
N PHE A 204 33.99 135.80 55.69
CA PHE A 204 33.24 135.48 54.43
C PHE A 204 32.49 134.10 54.69
N VAL A 205 31.73 133.35 53.85
CA VAL A 205 31.39 133.29 52.40
C VAL A 205 30.02 132.57 52.13
N VAL A 206 29.68 132.33 50.85
CA VAL A 206 28.54 131.65 50.16
C VAL A 206 27.81 130.42 50.81
N LYS A 207 26.50 130.25 50.50
CA LYS A 207 25.56 129.15 50.89
C LYS A 207 24.50 128.83 49.77
N PHE A 208 23.69 127.76 49.91
CA PHE A 208 22.58 127.35 49.00
C PHE A 208 21.39 126.65 49.72
N SER A 209 20.13 126.76 49.22
CA SER A 209 19.15 125.63 49.03
C SER A 209 17.69 126.00 48.66
N LYS A 210 17.16 125.31 47.61
CA LYS A 210 15.77 124.84 47.29
C LYS A 210 14.48 125.64 47.63
N SER A 211 13.54 125.67 46.67
CA SER A 211 12.18 125.05 46.78
C SER A 211 11.39 125.15 45.44
N THR A 212 10.09 124.77 45.40
CA THR A 212 9.43 124.25 44.18
C THR A 212 7.94 124.66 44.01
N GLN A 213 7.49 124.69 42.74
CA GLN A 213 6.11 124.44 42.24
C GLN A 213 5.02 125.55 42.29
N LEU A 214 4.02 125.33 41.42
CA LEU A 214 2.79 126.12 41.22
C LEU A 214 1.65 125.62 42.13
N GLY A 215 0.62 126.44 42.38
CA GLY A 215 -0.71 125.93 42.75
C GLY A 215 -1.57 126.88 43.59
N ARG A 216 -2.51 127.60 42.97
CA ARG A 216 -3.54 128.40 43.67
C ARG A 216 -4.61 127.49 44.29
N TRP A 217 -5.22 127.89 45.42
CA TRP A 217 -6.67 128.18 45.47
C TRP A 217 -7.13 128.96 46.74
N LEU A 218 -8.38 129.44 46.63
CA LEU A 218 -9.33 130.13 47.53
C LEU A 218 -9.31 129.81 49.06
N SER A 219 -9.95 130.57 49.99
CA SER A 219 -11.02 131.61 49.93
C SER A 219 -11.13 132.47 51.22
N ASP A 220 -11.79 133.65 51.12
CA ASP A 220 -12.66 134.32 52.14
C ASP A 220 -12.11 134.72 53.55
N ARG A 221 -12.50 135.83 54.21
CA ARG A 221 -13.43 136.94 53.85
C ARG A 221 -13.20 138.23 54.70
N SER A 222 -13.27 139.39 54.04
CA SER A 222 -13.80 140.73 54.48
C SER A 222 -13.69 141.27 55.93
N PHE A 223 -13.03 142.45 56.06
CA PHE A 223 -13.59 143.74 56.55
C PHE A 223 -12.64 144.86 56.01
N GLU A 224 -13.01 145.92 55.27
CA GLU A 224 -13.98 147.03 55.46
C GLU A 224 -13.62 148.00 56.62
N THR A 225 -13.58 149.35 56.50
CA THR A 225 -13.94 150.35 55.44
C THR A 225 -12.89 151.51 55.42
N ALA A 226 -12.90 152.62 54.65
CA ALA A 226 -13.81 153.24 53.66
C ALA A 226 -12.96 154.00 52.60
N GLY A 227 -13.39 154.16 51.33
CA GLY A 227 -14.09 155.37 50.83
C GLY A 227 -13.11 156.38 50.16
N HIS A 228 -13.25 156.87 48.92
CA HIS A 228 -14.44 157.01 48.05
C HIS A 228 -14.19 156.66 46.57
N ASN A 229 -15.28 156.53 45.80
CA ASN A 229 -15.29 156.48 44.34
C ASN A 229 -14.86 157.82 43.69
N MET A 230 -14.23 157.77 42.52
CA MET A 230 -14.80 158.36 41.29
C MET A 230 -14.05 157.89 40.04
N SER A 231 -14.71 158.00 38.88
CA SER A 231 -14.13 157.69 37.56
C SER A 231 -14.28 158.87 36.59
N VAL A 232 -13.42 158.89 35.56
CA VAL A 232 -13.47 159.75 34.35
C VAL A 232 -12.86 161.18 34.43
N LYS A 233 -11.89 161.43 33.52
CA LYS A 233 -11.36 162.70 32.93
C LYS A 233 -10.17 163.49 33.55
N LEU A 234 -9.04 163.44 32.80
CA LEU A 234 -8.15 164.55 32.33
C LEU A 234 -7.00 165.15 33.20
N PHE A 235 -5.76 164.85 32.78
CA PHE A 235 -4.55 165.72 32.62
C PHE A 235 -3.69 166.34 33.77
N PHE A 236 -2.35 166.25 33.53
CA PHE A 236 -1.21 167.16 33.83
C PHE A 236 -0.48 167.26 35.21
N ARG A 237 0.89 167.24 35.13
CA ARG A 237 1.97 167.86 35.97
C ARG A 237 2.04 167.51 37.48
N GLY A 238 3.18 167.30 38.17
CA GLY A 238 4.61 167.63 37.99
C GLY A 238 5.25 168.02 39.36
N GLY A 239 6.56 167.81 39.57
CA GLY A 239 7.31 168.13 40.84
C GLY A 239 7.20 167.06 41.94
N ILE A 240 8.01 166.98 43.02
CA ILE A 240 9.24 167.63 43.58
C ILE A 240 9.82 166.64 44.65
N GLY A 241 11.03 166.65 45.25
CA GLY A 241 12.16 167.60 45.36
C GLY A 241 12.29 168.16 46.81
N THR A 242 13.34 167.98 47.62
CA THR A 242 14.70 167.35 47.51
C THR A 242 14.97 166.38 48.72
N THR A 243 16.16 165.89 49.14
CA THR A 243 17.47 166.49 49.60
C THR A 243 18.66 165.52 49.39
N GLY A 244 19.95 165.91 49.43
CA GLY A 244 20.57 167.24 49.50
C GLY A 244 21.57 167.46 50.66
N GLU A 245 22.88 167.46 50.38
CA GLU A 245 23.92 168.10 51.22
C GLU A 245 24.87 168.93 50.35
N GLY A 246 25.47 169.99 50.92
CA GLY A 246 26.52 170.76 50.26
C GLY A 246 26.87 172.10 50.92
N LYS A 247 28.11 172.54 50.67
CA LYS A 247 28.74 173.84 51.02
C LYS A 247 28.99 174.15 52.51
N LEU A 248 30.20 174.66 52.76
CA LEU A 248 30.49 175.60 53.85
C LEU A 248 31.49 176.65 53.33
N TYR A 249 31.26 177.93 53.64
CA TYR A 249 32.13 179.05 53.24
C TYR A 249 32.98 179.53 54.41
N TYR A 250 34.25 179.85 54.13
CA TYR A 250 34.99 180.96 54.74
C TYR A 250 35.67 181.70 53.57
N SER A 251 35.54 183.01 53.34
CA SER A 251 35.09 184.14 54.18
C SER A 251 35.99 184.44 55.38
N THR A 252 37.23 184.89 55.11
CA THR A 252 37.70 186.25 55.51
C THR A 252 39.02 186.60 54.81
N GLY A 253 39.00 187.56 53.90
CA GLY A 253 39.95 188.67 54.01
C GLY A 253 39.39 189.66 55.04
N PRO A 254 40.24 190.43 55.74
CA PRO A 254 40.29 191.85 55.36
C PRO A 254 41.66 192.52 55.58
N TYR A 255 41.95 193.56 54.80
CA TYR A 255 42.24 194.89 55.36
C TYR A 255 42.09 196.00 54.30
N ILE A 256 41.35 197.06 54.64
CA ILE A 256 41.30 198.33 53.88
C ILE A 256 41.55 199.48 54.85
N ALA A 257 42.69 200.16 54.71
CA ALA A 257 43.01 201.47 55.26
C ALA A 257 44.19 202.03 54.42
N LEU A 258 44.08 203.08 53.59
CA LEU A 258 43.74 204.49 53.86
C LEU A 258 44.87 205.27 54.60
N PRO A 259 45.06 206.58 54.35
CA PRO A 259 45.35 207.20 53.04
C PRO A 259 46.41 208.35 53.13
N SER A 260 46.88 208.90 52.01
CA SER A 260 47.35 210.31 51.84
C SER A 260 48.06 210.49 50.48
N ARG A 261 47.99 211.63 49.77
CA ARG A 261 47.11 212.83 49.82
C ARG A 261 47.12 213.44 48.40
N ALA A 262 46.22 214.39 48.11
CA ALA A 262 46.35 215.29 46.94
C ALA A 262 47.72 216.03 46.97
N GLU A 263 48.24 216.55 45.85
CA GLU A 263 47.64 217.68 45.13
C GLU A 263 47.32 217.46 43.63
N ILE A 264 46.52 218.40 43.10
CA ILE A 264 45.97 218.43 41.75
C ILE A 264 46.81 219.36 40.87
N ASN A 265 47.02 218.99 39.61
CA ASN A 265 46.99 219.97 38.52
C ASN A 265 46.22 219.38 37.33
N GLN A 266 45.52 220.19 36.53
CA GLN A 266 44.44 219.72 35.66
C GLN A 266 44.88 219.36 34.24
N ASN A 267 44.58 218.11 33.82
CA ASN A 267 44.06 217.65 32.50
C ASN A 267 44.63 216.27 32.10
N ASP A 268 43.76 215.28 31.90
CA ASP A 268 43.80 214.24 30.84
C ASP A 268 42.83 213.08 31.14
N LEU A 269 42.10 212.58 30.12
CA LEU A 269 41.13 211.47 30.22
C LEU A 269 41.30 210.37 29.15
N PRO A 270 41.67 210.65 27.87
CA PRO A 270 41.66 209.61 26.82
C PRO A 270 42.57 208.39 27.06
N SER A 271 43.66 208.55 27.82
CA SER A 271 44.67 207.48 28.02
C SER A 271 44.07 206.18 28.56
N PHE A 272 43.21 206.28 29.58
CA PHE A 272 42.69 205.11 30.30
C PHE A 272 41.79 204.21 29.43
N LYS A 273 41.13 204.76 28.39
CA LYS A 273 40.27 203.95 27.50
C LYS A 273 41.06 202.94 26.67
N SER A 274 42.32 203.24 26.36
CA SER A 274 43.17 202.32 25.59
C SER A 274 43.53 201.08 26.42
N GLU A 275 43.91 201.28 27.68
CA GLU A 275 44.33 200.21 28.59
C GLU A 275 43.21 199.18 28.80
N ALA A 276 41.98 199.65 29.00
CA ALA A 276 40.80 198.80 29.15
C ALA A 276 40.48 197.98 27.87
N ILE A 277 40.64 198.54 26.67
CA ILE A 277 40.43 197.80 25.41
C ILE A 277 41.45 196.67 25.24
N ASP A 278 42.70 196.89 25.65
CA ASP A 278 43.75 195.87 25.56
C ASP A 278 43.58 194.74 26.58
N ALA A 279 43.05 195.04 27.78
CA ALA A 279 42.63 194.02 28.73
C ALA A 279 41.56 193.07 28.12
N ILE A 280 40.56 193.65 27.43
CA ILE A 280 39.51 192.91 26.72
C ILE A 280 40.06 192.08 25.56
N ASN A 281 40.93 192.64 24.72
CA ASN A 281 41.61 191.89 23.65
C ASN A 281 42.35 190.67 24.21
N LYS A 282 43.13 190.87 25.27
CA LYS A 282 43.89 189.81 25.92
C LYS A 282 42.98 188.71 26.47
N LYS A 283 41.89 189.09 27.14
CA LYS A 283 40.98 188.11 27.74
C LYS A 283 40.21 187.27 26.72
N ALA A 284 39.88 187.87 25.58
CA ALA A 284 39.29 187.16 24.44
C ALA A 284 40.25 186.10 23.90
N GLN A 285 41.53 186.45 23.67
CA GLN A 285 42.50 185.48 23.17
C GLN A 285 42.77 184.36 24.18
N GLU A 286 42.98 184.68 25.46
CA GLU A 286 43.14 183.69 26.53
C GLU A 286 42.00 182.65 26.56
N THR A 287 40.76 183.09 26.32
CA THR A 287 39.59 182.21 26.35
C THR A 287 39.48 181.37 25.07
N LYS A 288 39.87 181.90 23.91
CA LYS A 288 39.97 181.11 22.66
C LYS A 288 41.05 180.04 22.73
N ASP A 289 42.21 180.38 23.26
CA ASP A 289 43.34 179.45 23.40
C ASP A 289 42.99 178.29 24.34
N ALA A 290 42.23 178.57 25.40
CA ALA A 290 41.67 177.55 26.28
C ALA A 290 40.70 176.60 25.55
N ILE A 291 39.80 177.13 24.70
CA ILE A 291 38.88 176.32 23.88
C ILE A 291 39.63 175.48 22.85
N ASP A 292 40.65 176.04 22.16
CA ASP A 292 41.42 175.28 21.16
C ASP A 292 42.26 174.16 21.78
N THR A 293 42.78 174.37 22.98
CA THR A 293 43.56 173.35 23.71
C THR A 293 42.69 172.31 24.44
N ASP A 294 41.37 172.52 24.54
CA ASP A 294 40.46 171.64 25.26
C ASP A 294 40.21 170.31 24.52
N SER A 295 40.74 169.19 25.02
CA SER A 295 40.53 167.86 24.39
C SER A 295 39.15 167.25 24.66
N SER A 296 38.30 167.89 25.47
CA SER A 296 36.92 167.44 25.74
C SER A 296 35.88 167.86 24.70
N LEU A 297 36.26 168.74 23.76
CA LEU A 297 35.38 169.32 22.75
C LEU A 297 35.71 168.81 21.35
N THR A 298 34.69 168.43 20.57
CA THR A 298 34.85 168.15 19.14
C THR A 298 35.30 169.39 18.37
N SER A 299 35.84 169.16 17.17
CA SER A 299 36.22 170.21 16.21
C SER A 299 35.10 171.23 15.95
N ALA A 300 33.83 170.79 16.01
CA ALA A 300 32.65 171.66 15.83
C ALA A 300 32.30 172.47 17.09
N GLU A 301 32.39 171.88 18.28
CA GLU A 301 32.09 172.56 19.55
C GLU A 301 33.12 173.66 19.86
N LYS A 302 34.39 173.44 19.51
CA LYS A 302 35.44 174.46 19.59
C LYS A 302 35.14 175.69 18.75
N ALA A 303 34.63 175.51 17.53
CA ALA A 303 34.26 176.62 16.67
C ALA A 303 33.12 177.46 17.31
N MET A 304 32.05 176.80 17.76
CA MET A 304 30.89 177.48 18.38
C MET A 304 31.25 178.31 19.62
N GLN A 305 32.16 177.83 20.48
CA GLN A 305 32.55 178.57 21.68
C GLN A 305 33.46 179.77 21.35
N LYS A 306 34.38 179.65 20.38
CA LYS A 306 35.27 180.76 20.00
C LYS A 306 34.52 181.91 19.31
N ASP A 307 33.48 181.62 18.54
CA ASP A 307 32.57 182.63 17.98
C ASP A 307 31.77 183.38 19.06
N ALA A 308 31.47 182.73 20.19
CA ALA A 308 30.82 183.37 21.34
C ALA A 308 31.78 184.32 22.08
N VAL A 309 33.07 183.95 22.20
CA VAL A 309 34.12 184.81 22.79
C VAL A 309 34.26 186.13 22.02
N ASP A 310 34.27 186.10 20.68
CA ASP A 310 34.42 187.32 19.85
C ASP A 310 33.26 188.31 20.00
N GLN A 311 32.03 187.79 20.16
CA GLN A 311 30.83 188.62 20.30
C GLN A 311 30.87 189.44 21.60
N GLU A 312 31.23 188.81 22.71
CA GLU A 312 31.31 189.50 24.01
C GLU A 312 32.52 190.43 24.08
N ALA A 313 33.66 190.04 23.47
CA ALA A 313 34.83 190.89 23.32
C ALA A 313 34.59 192.12 22.43
N THR A 314 33.56 192.10 21.58
CA THR A 314 33.15 193.26 20.76
C THR A 314 32.27 194.20 21.58
N LYS A 315 31.20 193.70 22.20
CA LYS A 315 30.31 194.48 23.09
C LYS A 315 31.07 195.26 24.17
N ALA A 316 32.06 194.61 24.77
CA ALA A 316 32.95 195.18 25.78
C ALA A 316 33.67 196.46 25.31
N LYS A 317 34.22 196.45 24.09
CA LYS A 317 34.96 197.58 23.52
C LYS A 317 34.03 198.76 23.21
N ASP A 318 32.83 198.48 22.69
CA ASP A 318 31.85 199.52 22.39
C ASP A 318 31.38 200.23 23.66
N ALA A 319 31.17 199.47 24.75
CA ALA A 319 30.84 200.02 26.06
C ALA A 319 32.00 200.86 26.64
N ILE A 320 33.26 200.38 26.59
CA ILE A 320 34.45 201.13 27.03
C ILE A 320 34.59 202.45 26.27
N ASN A 321 34.38 202.44 24.95
CA ASN A 321 34.40 203.64 24.13
C ASN A 321 33.31 204.66 24.52
N GLY A 322 32.19 204.22 25.10
CA GLY A 322 31.10 205.06 25.57
C GLY A 322 31.34 205.84 26.88
N ALA A 323 32.27 205.41 27.74
CA ALA A 323 32.45 205.98 29.08
C ALA A 323 32.75 207.50 29.09
N THR A 324 32.10 208.26 29.98
CA THR A 324 32.26 209.73 30.08
C THR A 324 33.30 210.19 31.10
N ASP A 325 33.72 209.27 31.96
CA ASP A 325 34.55 209.52 33.15
C ASP A 325 35.31 208.23 33.51
N LEU A 326 36.20 208.32 34.51
CA LEU A 326 37.10 207.23 34.86
C LEU A 326 36.44 206.12 35.70
N ASP A 327 35.34 206.43 36.40
CA ASP A 327 34.66 205.47 37.27
C ASP A 327 33.73 204.56 36.45
N SER A 328 32.95 205.14 35.52
CA SER A 328 32.16 204.36 34.55
C SER A 328 33.02 203.46 33.67
N LEU A 329 34.21 203.94 33.25
CA LEU A 329 35.16 203.16 32.47
C LEU A 329 35.62 201.87 33.19
N LYS A 330 36.02 201.98 34.46
CA LYS A 330 36.53 200.85 35.25
C LYS A 330 35.47 199.80 35.56
N GLN A 331 34.21 200.22 35.74
CA GLN A 331 33.12 199.28 35.94
C GLN A 331 32.90 198.42 34.68
N ILE A 332 32.84 199.06 33.51
CA ILE A 332 32.62 198.38 32.22
C ILE A 332 33.76 197.39 31.91
N GLU A 333 35.02 197.79 32.14
CA GLU A 333 36.19 196.93 31.99
C GLU A 333 36.06 195.65 32.85
N THR A 334 35.66 195.81 34.12
CA THR A 334 35.53 194.71 35.08
C THR A 334 34.45 193.70 34.67
N GLU A 335 33.22 194.16 34.38
CA GLU A 335 32.09 193.29 34.00
C GLU A 335 32.32 192.58 32.66
N SER A 336 33.05 193.23 31.75
CA SER A 336 33.36 192.70 30.42
C SER A 336 34.42 191.59 30.47
N LEU A 337 35.43 191.70 31.33
CA LEU A 337 36.47 190.66 31.48
C LEU A 337 35.89 189.32 31.99
N GLU A 338 34.85 189.36 32.82
CA GLU A 338 34.20 188.16 33.38
C GLU A 338 33.29 187.46 32.34
N THR A 339 32.49 188.22 31.61
CA THR A 339 31.53 187.69 30.61
C THR A 339 32.19 187.07 29.38
N ILE A 340 33.38 187.54 28.99
CA ILE A 340 34.21 186.95 27.93
C ILE A 340 34.76 185.58 28.37
N GLY A 341 35.29 185.49 29.59
CA GLY A 341 35.86 184.25 30.14
C GLY A 341 34.83 183.12 30.30
N ALA A 342 33.56 183.46 30.51
CA ALA A 342 32.46 182.50 30.73
C ALA A 342 31.98 181.76 29.45
N GLN A 343 32.56 182.04 28.28
CA GLN A 343 32.17 181.37 27.02
C GLN A 343 32.86 180.01 26.82
N HIS A 344 34.03 179.77 27.45
CA HIS A 344 34.64 178.44 27.48
C HIS A 344 33.85 177.52 28.42
N LYS A 345 33.38 176.40 27.88
CA LYS A 345 32.61 175.37 28.58
C LYS A 345 33.16 173.99 28.19
N PRO A 346 34.03 173.38 29.02
CA PRO A 346 34.54 172.05 28.74
C PRO A 346 33.41 171.00 28.72
N GLY A 347 33.61 169.98 27.90
CA GLY A 347 32.77 168.77 27.83
C GLY A 347 33.24 167.68 28.79
N THR A 348 32.81 166.44 28.54
CA THR A 348 33.34 165.24 29.21
C THR A 348 34.77 164.96 28.75
N SER A 349 35.68 164.54 29.63
CA SER A 349 37.08 164.37 29.24
C SER A 349 37.26 163.25 28.20
N LEU A 350 38.32 163.35 27.40
CA LEU A 350 38.67 162.32 26.42
C LEU A 350 38.91 160.94 27.08
N GLU A 351 39.31 160.89 28.35
CA GLU A 351 39.55 159.63 29.06
C GLU A 351 38.24 158.97 29.55
N ASP A 352 37.22 159.77 29.90
CA ASP A 352 35.86 159.27 30.17
C ASP A 352 35.23 158.69 28.89
N GLN A 353 35.43 159.38 27.76
CA GLN A 353 35.01 158.90 26.43
C GLN A 353 35.76 157.61 26.04
N LYS A 354 37.09 157.53 26.27
CA LYS A 354 37.88 156.31 26.07
C LYS A 354 37.51 155.16 27.00
N THR A 355 36.90 155.44 28.15
CA THR A 355 36.37 154.40 29.05
C THR A 355 35.07 153.87 28.48
N THR A 356 34.14 154.78 28.13
CA THR A 356 32.85 154.46 27.49
C THR A 356 33.03 153.60 26.23
N ALA A 357 33.98 153.93 25.36
CA ALA A 357 34.26 153.16 24.15
C ALA A 357 34.84 151.76 24.46
N LYS A 358 35.64 151.59 25.52
CA LYS A 358 36.11 150.24 25.94
C LYS A 358 34.96 149.39 26.47
N ASP A 359 34.04 149.99 27.22
CA ASP A 359 32.86 149.29 27.74
C ASP A 359 31.93 148.85 26.59
N ALA A 360 31.82 149.65 25.52
CA ALA A 360 31.12 149.27 24.29
C ALA A 360 31.81 148.09 23.58
N ILE A 361 33.15 148.07 23.52
CA ILE A 361 33.93 146.95 22.98
C ILE A 361 33.78 145.68 23.82
N ASP A 362 33.83 145.75 25.15
CA ASP A 362 33.61 144.59 26.02
C ASP A 362 32.17 144.06 25.91
N THR A 363 31.19 144.96 25.86
CA THR A 363 29.78 144.61 25.60
C THR A 363 29.68 143.87 24.28
N LYS A 364 30.30 144.37 23.21
CA LYS A 364 30.20 143.75 21.88
C LYS A 364 30.96 142.43 21.77
N ALA A 365 32.09 142.32 22.45
CA ALA A 365 32.84 141.08 22.56
C ALA A 365 32.00 140.01 23.29
N GLN A 366 31.33 140.37 24.39
CA GLN A 366 30.47 139.45 25.11
C GLN A 366 29.23 139.04 24.29
N GLU A 367 28.51 140.00 23.68
CA GLU A 367 27.40 139.71 22.75
C GLU A 367 27.79 138.69 21.68
N THR A 368 28.99 138.86 21.08
CA THR A 368 29.45 137.99 19.99
C THR A 368 29.84 136.61 20.51
N LYS A 369 30.45 136.50 21.71
CA LYS A 369 30.70 135.20 22.34
C LYS A 369 29.42 134.47 22.72
N ASP A 370 28.43 135.19 23.24
CA ASP A 370 27.12 134.63 23.61
C ASP A 370 26.37 134.14 22.37
N ALA A 371 26.46 134.86 21.24
CA ALA A 371 25.94 134.41 19.95
C ALA A 371 26.64 133.13 19.46
N ILE A 372 27.97 133.04 19.55
CA ILE A 372 28.75 131.84 19.20
C ILE A 372 28.38 130.65 20.12
N ASP A 373 28.23 130.87 21.42
CA ASP A 373 27.86 129.80 22.35
C ASP A 373 26.41 129.33 22.19
N ALA A 374 25.49 130.22 21.79
CA ALA A 374 24.12 129.87 21.41
C ALA A 374 24.00 129.20 20.03
N ASP A 375 25.03 129.26 19.18
CA ASP A 375 24.96 128.77 17.80
C ASP A 375 25.17 127.25 17.70
N ASN A 376 24.09 126.50 17.77
CA ASN A 376 24.12 125.04 17.73
C ASN A 376 24.45 124.43 16.35
N SER A 377 24.74 125.23 15.32
CA SER A 377 25.34 124.75 14.07
C SER A 377 26.83 124.39 14.22
N LEU A 378 27.52 124.98 15.21
CA LEU A 378 28.95 124.84 15.43
C LEU A 378 29.28 123.71 16.41
N THR A 379 30.35 122.95 16.12
CA THR A 379 30.98 122.05 17.11
C THR A 379 31.59 122.84 18.26
N SER A 380 31.81 122.18 19.40
CA SER A 380 32.52 122.75 20.56
C SER A 380 33.92 123.26 20.20
N ALA A 381 34.57 122.64 19.21
CA ALA A 381 35.87 123.08 18.69
C ALA A 381 35.77 124.40 17.89
N GLU A 382 34.78 124.52 17.01
CA GLU A 382 34.54 125.74 16.22
C GLU A 382 34.08 126.92 17.10
N LYS A 383 33.20 126.66 18.07
CA LYS A 383 32.82 127.67 19.09
C LYS A 383 34.05 128.20 19.84
N THR A 384 34.94 127.30 20.26
CA THR A 384 36.19 127.68 20.93
C THR A 384 37.09 128.52 20.02
N ALA A 385 37.24 128.14 18.75
CA ALA A 385 38.03 128.89 17.78
C ALA A 385 37.50 130.31 17.51
N GLN A 386 36.18 130.47 17.35
CA GLN A 386 35.56 131.77 17.08
C GLN A 386 35.59 132.70 18.31
N LYS A 387 35.34 132.20 19.53
CA LYS A 387 35.45 133.02 20.75
C LYS A 387 36.89 133.51 20.99
N ASN A 388 37.89 132.67 20.71
CA ASN A 388 39.30 133.07 20.74
C ASN A 388 39.64 134.15 19.69
N ALA A 389 38.91 134.22 18.56
CA ALA A 389 39.06 135.30 17.58
C ALA A 389 38.40 136.60 18.06
N VAL A 390 37.23 136.53 18.70
CA VAL A 390 36.59 137.68 19.36
C VAL A 390 37.51 138.31 20.41
N ASP A 391 38.16 137.51 21.27
CA ASP A 391 39.10 138.02 22.28
C ASP A 391 40.30 138.76 21.67
N GLN A 392 40.84 138.25 20.56
CA GLN A 392 41.94 138.92 19.85
C GLN A 392 41.50 140.26 19.25
N GLU A 393 40.31 140.34 18.66
CA GLU A 393 39.81 141.56 18.02
C GLU A 393 39.41 142.62 19.06
N ALA A 394 38.77 142.22 20.16
CA ALA A 394 38.46 143.09 21.29
C ALA A 394 39.72 143.66 21.96
N THR A 395 40.81 142.89 22.00
CA THR A 395 42.12 143.38 22.50
C THR A 395 42.68 144.48 21.58
N LYS A 396 42.73 144.25 20.26
CA LYS A 396 43.19 145.26 19.28
C LYS A 396 42.37 146.55 19.36
N ALA A 397 41.05 146.42 19.49
CA ALA A 397 40.13 147.54 19.61
C ALA A 397 40.43 148.41 20.84
N LYS A 398 40.65 147.78 22.01
CA LYS A 398 41.05 148.48 23.24
C LYS A 398 42.40 149.18 23.11
N ASP A 399 43.37 148.56 22.45
CA ASP A 399 44.68 149.17 22.21
C ASP A 399 44.59 150.37 21.24
N ALA A 400 43.76 150.28 20.20
CA ALA A 400 43.47 151.39 19.30
C ALA A 400 42.75 152.56 20.04
N ILE A 401 41.75 152.26 20.87
CA ILE A 401 41.06 153.25 21.72
C ILE A 401 42.04 153.93 22.69
N ASN A 402 42.98 153.20 23.28
CA ASN A 402 44.05 153.80 24.09
C ASN A 402 44.90 154.79 23.28
N GLY A 403 45.20 154.47 22.02
CA GLY A 403 45.99 155.29 21.10
C GLY A 403 45.29 156.55 20.57
N ALA A 404 43.97 156.69 20.69
CA ALA A 404 43.24 157.85 20.16
C ALA A 404 43.70 159.18 20.79
N THR A 405 43.93 160.21 19.98
CA THR A 405 44.44 161.53 20.41
C THR A 405 43.35 162.57 20.61
N ASP A 406 42.15 162.32 20.09
CA ASP A 406 41.05 163.25 19.98
C ASP A 406 39.73 162.47 19.87
N LEU A 407 38.61 163.19 20.02
CA LEU A 407 37.27 162.60 20.08
C LEU A 407 36.72 162.16 18.71
N ASP A 408 37.25 162.73 17.62
CA ASP A 408 36.81 162.41 16.26
C ASP A 408 37.42 161.06 15.81
N SER A 409 38.72 160.83 16.05
CA SER A 409 39.39 159.53 15.82
C SER A 409 38.88 158.41 16.74
N LEU A 410 38.59 158.72 18.01
CA LEU A 410 38.06 157.75 18.97
C LEU A 410 36.75 157.10 18.48
N LYS A 411 35.80 157.90 17.97
CA LYS A 411 34.51 157.42 17.48
C LYS A 411 34.61 156.61 16.19
N GLN A 412 35.59 156.91 15.34
CA GLN A 412 35.88 156.09 14.16
C GLN A 412 36.40 154.70 14.59
N ILE A 413 37.38 154.65 15.48
CA ILE A 413 37.96 153.39 16.00
C ILE A 413 36.90 152.54 16.69
N GLU A 414 36.03 153.16 17.51
CA GLU A 414 34.88 152.51 18.14
C GLU A 414 33.96 151.87 17.09
N THR A 415 33.54 152.64 16.07
CA THR A 415 32.63 152.17 15.01
C THR A 415 33.22 150.99 14.22
N GLU A 416 34.45 151.11 13.74
CA GLU A 416 35.11 150.06 12.93
C GLU A 416 35.35 148.78 13.75
N SER A 417 35.75 148.92 15.02
CA SER A 417 36.03 147.79 15.91
C SER A 417 34.76 147.01 16.30
N LEU A 418 33.63 147.69 16.50
CA LEU A 418 32.35 147.03 16.78
C LEU A 418 31.89 146.14 15.62
N GLU A 419 32.24 146.49 14.38
CA GLU A 419 31.98 145.68 13.19
C GLU A 419 32.95 144.48 13.07
N THR A 420 34.27 144.68 13.22
CA THR A 420 35.23 143.58 13.09
C THR A 420 35.11 142.52 14.18
N ILE A 421 34.71 142.92 15.40
CA ILE A 421 34.39 142.00 16.50
C ILE A 421 33.16 141.16 16.14
N GLY A 422 32.05 141.80 15.73
CA GLY A 422 30.82 141.09 15.35
C GLY A 422 31.02 140.10 14.21
N ALA A 423 31.87 140.42 13.25
CA ALA A 423 32.20 139.58 12.09
C ALA A 423 33.01 138.30 12.42
N GLN A 424 33.39 138.07 13.69
CA GLN A 424 34.03 136.82 14.11
C GLN A 424 33.04 135.67 14.30
N HIS A 425 31.76 135.95 14.56
CA HIS A 425 30.71 134.92 14.55
C HIS A 425 30.41 134.51 13.10
N LYS A 426 30.66 133.24 12.79
CA LYS A 426 30.45 132.64 11.48
C LYS A 426 29.64 131.36 11.66
N PRO A 427 28.32 131.38 11.38
CA PRO A 427 27.49 130.19 11.54
C PRO A 427 27.94 129.06 10.62
N GLY A 428 27.79 127.83 11.09
CA GLY A 428 28.01 126.61 10.32
C GLY A 428 26.80 126.25 9.45
N THR A 429 26.85 125.08 8.84
CA THR A 429 25.67 124.47 8.18
C THR A 429 24.56 124.29 9.22
N SER A 430 23.31 124.64 8.92
CA SER A 430 22.27 124.64 9.97
C SER A 430 22.09 123.25 10.57
N LEU A 431 21.75 123.18 11.87
CA LEU A 431 21.60 121.90 12.56
C LEU A 431 20.54 121.02 11.87
N GLU A 432 19.53 121.60 11.21
CA GLU A 432 18.50 120.84 10.49
C GLU A 432 19.00 120.28 9.14
N ASP A 433 19.89 120.99 8.43
CA ASP A 433 20.57 120.45 7.24
C ASP A 433 21.50 119.29 7.61
N GLN A 434 22.20 119.41 8.75
CA GLN A 434 23.04 118.34 9.29
C GLN A 434 22.18 117.14 9.73
N LYS A 435 21.06 117.37 10.43
CA LYS A 435 20.09 116.33 10.77
C LYS A 435 19.48 115.64 9.54
N THR A 436 19.28 116.37 8.44
CA THR A 436 18.80 115.79 7.18
C THR A 436 19.87 114.88 6.59
N THR A 437 21.11 115.35 6.51
CA THR A 437 22.27 114.57 6.03
C THR A 437 22.46 113.28 6.83
N ALA A 438 22.39 113.34 8.16
CA ALA A 438 22.51 112.16 9.03
C ALA A 438 21.34 111.17 8.86
N LYS A 439 20.09 111.64 8.64
CA LYS A 439 18.96 110.77 8.31
C LYS A 439 19.17 110.03 6.98
N ASP A 440 19.69 110.72 5.97
CA ASP A 440 20.02 110.12 4.67
C ASP A 440 21.14 109.08 4.80
N ALA A 441 22.16 109.33 5.64
CA ALA A 441 23.20 108.35 5.95
C ALA A 441 22.61 107.08 6.61
N ILE A 442 21.70 107.25 7.57
CA ILE A 442 20.97 106.15 8.21
C ILE A 442 20.07 105.38 7.23
N ASP A 443 19.36 106.06 6.32
CA ASP A 443 18.54 105.39 5.28
C ASP A 443 19.39 104.60 4.29
N ASN A 444 20.50 105.18 3.81
CA ASN A 444 21.43 104.47 2.95
C ASN A 444 22.01 103.25 3.66
N LYS A 445 22.37 103.36 4.94
CA LYS A 445 22.91 102.23 5.71
C LYS A 445 21.87 101.14 5.97
N ALA A 446 20.62 101.53 6.27
CA ALA A 446 19.51 100.59 6.40
C ALA A 446 19.25 99.84 5.09
N LYS A 447 19.36 100.52 3.95
CA LYS A 447 19.27 99.89 2.63
C LYS A 447 20.44 98.92 2.39
N GLU A 448 21.68 99.34 2.62
CA GLU A 448 22.87 98.48 2.47
C GLU A 448 22.75 97.18 3.28
N THR A 449 22.40 97.27 4.57
CA THR A 449 22.27 96.08 5.42
C THR A 449 21.11 95.19 4.94
N LYS A 450 19.99 95.76 4.49
CA LYS A 450 18.86 94.99 3.91
C LYS A 450 19.26 94.25 2.63
N ASP A 451 19.96 94.93 1.71
CA ASP A 451 20.45 94.32 0.47
C ASP A 451 21.43 93.18 0.78
N ALA A 452 22.30 93.34 1.78
CA ALA A 452 23.21 92.29 2.25
C ALA A 452 22.47 91.06 2.83
N ILE A 453 21.45 91.30 3.68
CA ILE A 453 20.59 90.23 4.23
C ILE A 453 19.84 89.50 3.10
N ASP A 454 19.32 90.21 2.10
CA ASP A 454 18.60 89.57 0.98
C ASP A 454 19.54 88.80 0.05
N ALA A 455 20.78 89.24 -0.14
CA ALA A 455 21.81 88.52 -0.89
C ALA A 455 22.36 87.27 -0.16
N ASP A 456 22.19 87.16 1.17
CA ASP A 456 22.79 86.11 1.98
C ASP A 456 22.08 84.76 1.83
N ASN A 457 22.66 83.83 1.07
CA ASN A 457 22.05 82.51 0.82
C ASN A 457 22.19 81.50 1.98
N SER A 458 22.88 81.86 3.08
CA SER A 458 22.97 81.06 4.31
C SER A 458 21.72 81.15 5.21
N LEU A 459 20.87 82.16 4.97
CA LEU A 459 19.67 82.44 5.77
C LEU A 459 18.38 81.91 5.10
N THR A 460 17.46 81.40 5.92
CA THR A 460 16.07 81.15 5.52
C THR A 460 15.34 82.47 5.25
N SER A 461 14.25 82.41 4.47
CA SER A 461 13.36 83.56 4.25
C SER A 461 12.77 84.12 5.56
N ALA A 462 12.60 83.28 6.59
CA ALA A 462 12.17 83.69 7.92
C ALA A 462 13.23 84.52 8.66
N GLU A 463 14.49 84.06 8.66
CA GLU A 463 15.62 84.77 9.28
C GLU A 463 15.91 86.09 8.57
N LYS A 464 15.85 86.12 7.22
CA LYS A 464 15.94 87.37 6.45
C LYS A 464 14.86 88.37 6.83
N THR A 465 13.62 87.91 6.97
CA THR A 465 12.50 88.77 7.40
C THR A 465 12.74 89.31 8.81
N ALA A 466 13.20 88.48 9.75
CA ALA A 466 13.52 88.92 11.11
C ALA A 466 14.66 89.96 11.16
N GLN A 467 15.76 89.74 10.42
CA GLN A 467 16.89 90.68 10.41
C GLN A 467 16.55 92.01 9.72
N LYS A 468 15.79 92.00 8.61
CA LYS A 468 15.34 93.24 7.96
C LYS A 468 14.38 94.05 8.84
N ASN A 469 13.49 93.38 9.57
CA ASN A 469 12.64 94.04 10.57
C ASN A 469 13.45 94.63 11.74
N ALA A 470 14.60 94.05 12.10
CA ALA A 470 15.51 94.63 13.09
C ALA A 470 16.26 95.86 12.54
N VAL A 471 16.67 95.83 11.26
CA VAL A 471 17.23 97.01 10.58
C VAL A 471 16.25 98.19 10.58
N ASP A 472 14.96 97.96 10.29
CA ASP A 472 13.94 99.01 10.36
C ASP A 472 13.79 99.63 11.76
N GLN A 473 13.89 98.80 12.81
CA GLN A 473 13.81 99.27 14.20
C GLN A 473 15.02 100.12 14.59
N GLU A 474 16.25 99.69 14.30
CA GLU A 474 17.44 100.51 14.59
C GLU A 474 17.51 101.78 13.73
N ALA A 475 17.08 101.72 12.46
CA ALA A 475 16.98 102.89 11.60
C ALA A 475 15.94 103.91 12.12
N THR A 476 14.80 103.45 12.64
CA THR A 476 13.79 104.33 13.27
C THR A 476 14.37 104.99 14.52
N LYS A 477 14.94 104.20 15.45
CA LYS A 477 15.58 104.71 16.68
C LYS A 477 16.67 105.74 16.40
N ALA A 478 17.53 105.49 15.42
CA ALA A 478 18.59 106.40 15.03
C ALA A 478 18.03 107.72 14.46
N LYS A 479 17.00 107.66 13.61
CA LYS A 479 16.32 108.88 13.10
C LYS A 479 15.62 109.68 14.19
N ASP A 480 15.00 109.02 15.16
CA ASP A 480 14.34 109.66 16.30
C ASP A 480 15.38 110.34 17.21
N ALA A 481 16.49 109.67 17.51
CA ALA A 481 17.61 110.28 18.23
C ALA A 481 18.25 111.46 17.45
N ILE A 482 18.35 111.38 16.11
CA ILE A 482 18.78 112.49 15.25
C ILE A 482 17.78 113.66 15.31
N ASN A 483 16.48 113.40 15.41
CA ASN A 483 15.48 114.47 15.64
C ASN A 483 15.69 115.16 16.99
N ASP A 484 15.96 114.39 18.05
CA ASP A 484 16.16 114.89 19.43
C ASP A 484 17.53 115.54 19.68
N ALA A 485 18.51 115.38 18.77
CA ALA A 485 19.84 116.00 18.87
C ALA A 485 19.75 117.54 18.95
N LYS A 486 20.57 118.15 19.83
CA LYS A 486 20.45 119.57 20.20
C LYS A 486 21.58 120.45 19.68
N ASP A 487 22.67 119.82 19.26
CA ASP A 487 23.92 120.42 18.81
C ASP A 487 24.63 119.47 17.83
N THR A 488 25.64 120.00 17.14
CA THR A 488 26.40 119.28 16.12
C THR A 488 27.24 118.11 16.67
N ASP A 489 27.68 118.16 17.93
CA ASP A 489 28.56 117.13 18.50
C ASP A 489 27.76 115.88 18.91
N SER A 490 26.60 116.07 19.58
CA SER A 490 25.67 114.97 19.89
C SER A 490 25.10 114.32 18.63
N LEU A 491 24.80 115.11 17.59
CA LEU A 491 24.31 114.60 16.31
C LEU A 491 25.29 113.60 15.67
N LYS A 492 26.60 113.92 15.62
CA LYS A 492 27.63 113.06 15.01
C LYS A 492 27.87 111.76 15.80
N GLN A 493 27.73 111.81 17.13
CA GLN A 493 27.77 110.60 17.96
C GLN A 493 26.58 109.68 17.64
N ILE A 494 25.37 110.22 17.61
CA ILE A 494 24.14 109.47 17.32
C ILE A 494 24.15 108.88 15.90
N GLU A 495 24.64 109.63 14.92
CA GLU A 495 24.85 109.14 13.55
C GLU A 495 25.78 107.92 13.54
N THR A 496 26.93 108.01 14.21
CA THR A 496 27.91 106.90 14.30
C THR A 496 27.31 105.67 14.99
N GLU A 497 26.70 105.84 16.16
CA GLU A 497 26.09 104.75 16.93
C GLU A 497 24.91 104.09 16.18
N GLY A 498 24.14 104.88 15.42
CA GLY A 498 23.07 104.39 14.56
C GLY A 498 23.58 103.57 13.37
N LEU A 499 24.61 104.06 12.66
CA LEU A 499 25.23 103.35 11.53
C LEU A 499 25.79 101.98 11.94
N ASP A 500 26.48 101.90 13.08
CA ASP A 500 27.00 100.65 13.65
C ASP A 500 25.85 99.72 14.11
N SER A 501 24.86 100.25 14.82
CA SER A 501 23.72 99.46 15.32
C SER A 501 22.88 98.85 14.20
N ILE A 502 22.75 99.55 13.07
CA ILE A 502 22.13 99.05 11.84
C ILE A 502 23.01 98.01 11.15
N GLY A 503 24.32 98.25 11.04
CA GLY A 503 25.27 97.30 10.47
C GLY A 503 25.27 95.95 11.20
N ALA A 504 25.19 95.97 12.53
CA ALA A 504 25.20 94.78 13.39
C ALA A 504 23.94 93.90 13.31
N GLN A 505 22.92 94.26 12.53
CA GLN A 505 21.72 93.43 12.35
C GLN A 505 21.87 92.33 11.30
N HIS A 506 22.77 92.49 10.32
CA HIS A 506 23.10 91.38 9.41
C HIS A 506 23.97 90.36 10.15
N LYS A 507 23.44 89.16 10.31
CA LYS A 507 24.08 88.03 10.99
C LYS A 507 24.01 86.82 10.05
N PRO A 508 25.11 86.45 9.36
CA PRO A 508 25.10 85.31 8.46
C PRO A 508 24.87 84.00 9.24
N GLY A 509 24.24 83.04 8.59
CA GLY A 509 24.06 81.68 9.10
C GLY A 509 25.29 80.79 8.80
N THR A 510 25.16 79.51 9.15
CA THR A 510 26.08 78.46 8.69
C THR A 510 26.19 78.46 7.17
N SER A 511 27.39 78.36 6.58
CA SER A 511 27.53 78.55 5.14
C SER A 511 26.73 77.52 4.34
N LEU A 512 26.22 77.92 3.16
CA LEU A 512 25.37 77.03 2.36
C LEU A 512 26.10 75.73 1.96
N GLU A 513 27.42 75.73 1.82
CA GLU A 513 28.18 74.52 1.47
C GLU A 513 28.39 73.59 2.68
N ASP A 514 28.54 74.14 3.89
CA ASP A 514 28.52 73.34 5.13
C ASP A 514 27.15 72.67 5.30
N GLN A 515 26.05 73.43 5.09
CA GLN A 515 24.69 72.90 5.14
C GLN A 515 24.48 71.79 4.08
N LYS A 516 24.96 71.99 2.85
CA LYS A 516 24.94 70.96 1.79
C LYS A 516 25.73 69.72 2.17
N THR A 517 26.81 69.86 2.93
CA THR A 517 27.61 68.73 3.41
C THR A 517 26.82 67.92 4.44
N THR A 518 26.27 68.57 5.47
CA THR A 518 25.41 67.90 6.47
C THR A 518 24.19 67.21 5.83
N ALA A 519 23.54 67.85 4.86
CA ALA A 519 22.39 67.24 4.17
C ALA A 519 22.79 66.00 3.33
N LYS A 520 24.01 65.95 2.76
CA LYS A 520 24.54 64.74 2.09
C LYS A 520 24.78 63.61 3.09
N ASP A 521 25.36 63.91 4.25
CA ASP A 521 25.64 62.94 5.32
C ASP A 521 24.33 62.34 5.89
N VAL A 522 23.28 63.15 6.01
CA VAL A 522 21.92 62.74 6.40
C VAL A 522 21.31 61.78 5.36
N LEU A 523 21.44 62.07 4.06
CA LEU A 523 21.00 61.16 3.01
C LEU A 523 21.82 59.87 2.94
N ASP A 524 23.14 59.91 3.16
CA ASP A 524 23.98 58.71 3.24
C ASP A 524 23.58 57.80 4.41
N THR A 525 23.34 58.41 5.57
CA THR A 525 22.80 57.69 6.75
C THR A 525 21.47 57.03 6.39
N LYS A 526 20.54 57.76 5.75
CA LYS A 526 19.23 57.21 5.38
C LYS A 526 19.31 56.12 4.29
N ALA A 527 20.24 56.26 3.35
CA ALA A 527 20.50 55.25 2.34
C ALA A 527 21.02 53.96 3.00
N GLN A 528 21.92 54.05 3.98
CA GLN A 528 22.41 52.88 4.70
C GLN A 528 21.31 52.23 5.55
N GLU A 529 20.56 53.00 6.35
CA GLU A 529 19.40 52.49 7.12
C GLU A 529 18.43 51.69 6.24
N THR A 530 18.13 52.21 5.04
CA THR A 530 17.16 51.60 4.13
C THR A 530 17.74 50.33 3.48
N LYS A 531 19.03 50.31 3.15
CA LYS A 531 19.72 49.08 2.69
C LYS A 531 19.75 48.00 3.77
N ASP A 532 20.02 48.37 5.02
CA ASP A 532 20.06 47.44 6.15
C ASP A 532 18.66 46.85 6.42
N ALA A 533 17.60 47.65 6.31
CA ALA A 533 16.22 47.18 6.39
C ALA A 533 15.88 46.18 5.25
N ILE A 534 16.29 46.48 4.02
CA ILE A 534 16.12 45.57 2.86
C ILE A 534 16.90 44.25 3.07
N ASP A 535 18.12 44.31 3.59
CA ASP A 535 18.93 43.10 3.83
C ASP A 535 18.39 42.25 4.99
N ALA A 536 17.81 42.87 6.02
CA ALA A 536 17.12 42.18 7.12
C ALA A 536 15.74 41.59 6.74
N ASP A 537 15.17 41.96 5.59
CA ASP A 537 13.81 41.56 5.22
C ASP A 537 13.75 40.13 4.65
N ASN A 538 13.26 39.17 5.43
CA ASN A 538 13.21 37.76 5.03
C ASN A 538 12.07 37.43 4.03
N SER A 539 11.17 38.39 3.75
CA SER A 539 10.11 38.25 2.74
C SER A 539 10.59 38.43 1.29
N LEU A 540 11.82 38.94 1.10
CA LEU A 540 12.42 39.23 -0.20
C LEU A 540 13.44 38.18 -0.60
N THR A 541 13.45 37.81 -1.89
CA THR A 541 14.55 37.07 -2.53
C THR A 541 15.82 37.92 -2.60
N ALA A 542 16.98 37.27 -2.74
CA ALA A 542 18.25 37.95 -2.99
C ALA A 542 18.24 38.85 -4.25
N ALA A 543 17.42 38.51 -5.25
CA ALA A 543 17.23 39.31 -6.46
C ALA A 543 16.46 40.61 -6.18
N GLU A 544 15.36 40.54 -5.41
CA GLU A 544 14.57 41.70 -5.02
C GLU A 544 15.35 42.62 -4.08
N LYS A 545 16.11 42.07 -3.12
CA LYS A 545 17.03 42.85 -2.27
C LYS A 545 18.05 43.62 -3.10
N THR A 546 18.65 42.97 -4.10
CA THR A 546 19.60 43.61 -5.01
C THR A 546 18.93 44.74 -5.80
N ALA A 547 17.72 44.53 -6.31
CA ALA A 547 16.97 45.56 -7.05
C ALA A 547 16.61 46.78 -6.18
N GLN A 548 16.12 46.56 -4.96
CA GLN A 548 15.74 47.65 -4.04
C GLN A 548 16.95 48.44 -3.55
N LYS A 549 18.08 47.79 -3.21
CA LYS A 549 19.30 48.51 -2.81
C LYS A 549 19.90 49.33 -3.97
N ASN A 550 19.84 48.82 -5.20
CA ASN A 550 20.22 49.59 -6.39
C ASN A 550 19.29 50.80 -6.63
N ALA A 551 18.02 50.73 -6.22
CA ALA A 551 17.10 51.88 -6.28
C ALA A 551 17.39 52.91 -5.18
N VAL A 552 17.74 52.47 -3.95
CA VAL A 552 18.23 53.34 -2.87
C VAL A 552 19.44 54.14 -3.33
N ASP A 553 20.44 53.50 -3.96
CA ASP A 553 21.62 54.20 -4.49
C ASP A 553 21.26 55.25 -5.55
N GLN A 554 20.28 54.97 -6.43
CA GLN A 554 19.83 55.92 -7.43
C GLN A 554 19.11 57.15 -6.83
N GLU A 555 18.19 56.96 -5.89
CA GLU A 555 17.52 58.10 -5.24
C GLU A 555 18.49 58.89 -4.35
N ALA A 556 19.43 58.22 -3.67
CA ALA A 556 20.48 58.89 -2.91
C ALA A 556 21.41 59.73 -3.82
N THR A 557 21.80 59.23 -5.00
CA THR A 557 22.56 60.02 -5.98
C THR A 557 21.75 61.23 -6.47
N LYS A 558 20.52 61.04 -6.93
CA LYS A 558 19.65 62.14 -7.41
C LYS A 558 19.46 63.23 -6.36
N ALA A 559 19.21 62.85 -5.11
CA ALA A 559 19.00 63.79 -4.02
C ALA A 559 20.29 64.56 -3.67
N LYS A 560 21.47 63.91 -3.68
CA LYS A 560 22.76 64.60 -3.50
C LYS A 560 23.10 65.54 -4.66
N ASP A 561 22.75 65.19 -5.90
CA ASP A 561 22.91 66.07 -7.05
C ASP A 561 22.00 67.29 -6.96
N ALA A 562 20.74 67.11 -6.55
CA ALA A 562 19.83 68.22 -6.25
C ALA A 562 20.37 69.10 -5.10
N ILE A 563 20.98 68.51 -4.05
CA ILE A 563 21.67 69.28 -2.98
C ILE A 563 22.85 70.08 -3.55
N ASN A 564 23.68 69.50 -4.44
CA ASN A 564 24.75 70.24 -5.11
C ASN A 564 24.17 71.45 -5.86
N ASP A 565 23.02 71.28 -6.52
CA ASP A 565 22.33 72.34 -7.24
C ASP A 565 21.52 73.32 -6.38
N ALA A 566 21.27 73.07 -5.09
CA ALA A 566 20.56 74.00 -4.21
C ALA A 566 21.26 75.38 -4.16
N LYS A 567 20.47 76.46 -4.24
CA LYS A 567 20.97 77.84 -4.33
C LYS A 567 20.75 78.68 -3.07
N ASN A 568 19.92 78.20 -2.13
CA ASN A 568 19.69 78.81 -0.82
C ASN A 568 19.20 77.76 0.20
N THR A 569 19.23 78.13 1.48
CA THR A 569 18.86 77.26 2.62
C THR A 569 17.44 76.69 2.55
N ASP A 570 16.46 77.47 2.08
CA ASP A 570 15.06 76.99 2.01
C ASP A 570 14.90 75.90 0.94
N SER A 571 15.51 76.08 -0.24
CA SER A 571 15.55 75.07 -1.30
C SER A 571 16.29 73.80 -0.86
N LEU A 572 17.37 73.96 -0.09
CA LEU A 572 18.18 72.85 0.41
C LEU A 572 17.37 71.95 1.36
N LYS A 573 16.69 72.53 2.35
CA LYS A 573 15.87 71.78 3.32
C LYS A 573 14.71 71.02 2.69
N GLN A 574 14.11 71.57 1.63
CA GLN A 574 13.08 70.88 0.87
C GLN A 574 13.64 69.67 0.11
N ILE A 575 14.78 69.83 -0.56
CA ILE A 575 15.46 68.75 -1.30
C ILE A 575 15.96 67.65 -0.36
N GLU A 576 16.49 68.01 0.81
CA GLU A 576 16.88 67.06 1.86
C GLU A 576 15.66 66.21 2.29
N LYS A 577 14.53 66.84 2.58
CA LYS A 577 13.28 66.13 2.91
C LYS A 577 12.80 65.21 1.78
N ASP A 578 12.70 65.73 0.55
CA ASP A 578 12.18 64.97 -0.58
C ASP A 578 13.12 63.78 -0.92
N GLY A 579 14.42 63.94 -0.70
CA GLY A 579 15.42 62.87 -0.77
C GLY A 579 15.24 61.81 0.31
N LEU A 580 15.05 62.21 1.57
CA LEU A 580 14.79 61.29 2.69
C LEU A 580 13.53 60.43 2.46
N ASP A 581 12.43 61.07 2.04
CA ASP A 581 11.18 60.38 1.71
C ASP A 581 11.36 59.43 0.51
N SER A 582 12.04 59.88 -0.56
CA SER A 582 12.25 59.09 -1.78
C SER A 582 13.18 57.89 -1.60
N ILE A 583 14.21 58.03 -0.75
CA ILE A 583 15.09 56.92 -0.35
C ILE A 583 14.30 55.91 0.48
N GLY A 584 13.59 56.35 1.51
CA GLY A 584 12.83 55.47 2.40
C GLY A 584 11.76 54.66 1.67
N ALA A 585 11.13 55.24 0.64
CA ALA A 585 10.11 54.58 -0.19
C ALA A 585 10.63 53.44 -1.11
N GLN A 586 11.94 53.16 -1.13
CA GLN A 586 12.51 52.06 -1.92
C GLN A 586 12.45 50.71 -1.22
N HIS A 587 12.40 50.66 0.13
CA HIS A 587 12.12 49.40 0.83
C HIS A 587 10.65 49.04 0.67
N LYS A 588 10.39 47.90 0.01
CA LYS A 588 9.05 47.36 -0.24
C LYS A 588 9.04 45.90 0.18
N PRO A 589 8.44 45.55 1.33
CA PRO A 589 8.39 44.16 1.78
C PRO A 589 7.58 43.30 0.82
N GLY A 590 7.96 42.03 0.71
CA GLY A 590 7.23 41.00 -0.02
C GLY A 590 6.10 40.38 0.82
N THR A 591 5.49 39.33 0.29
CA THR A 591 4.54 38.49 1.04
C THR A 591 5.23 37.89 2.26
N SER A 592 4.61 37.92 3.44
CA SER A 592 5.32 37.52 4.67
C SER A 592 5.82 36.08 4.59
N LEU A 593 6.97 35.78 5.21
CA LEU A 593 7.56 34.45 5.14
C LEU A 593 6.61 33.37 5.69
N GLU A 594 5.72 33.70 6.63
CA GLU A 594 4.76 32.73 7.19
C GLU A 594 3.55 32.49 6.26
N ASP A 595 3.11 33.50 5.51
CA ASP A 595 2.11 33.32 4.44
C ASP A 595 2.67 32.45 3.31
N GLN A 596 3.93 32.70 2.92
CA GLN A 596 4.64 31.86 1.94
C GLN A 596 4.81 30.42 2.47
N LYS A 597 5.21 30.25 3.74
CA LYS A 597 5.27 28.93 4.41
C LYS A 597 3.91 28.26 4.54
N THR A 598 2.81 28.99 4.49
CA THR A 598 1.46 28.40 4.43
C THR A 598 1.17 27.91 3.03
N THR A 599 1.32 28.78 2.03
CA THR A 599 1.14 28.46 0.60
C THR A 599 1.96 27.22 0.17
N ALA A 600 3.22 27.13 0.59
CA ALA A 600 4.08 25.99 0.28
C ALA A 600 3.66 24.69 1.00
N LYS A 601 3.01 24.75 2.18
CA LYS A 601 2.41 23.55 2.80
C LYS A 601 1.18 23.10 2.02
N ASP A 602 0.33 24.03 1.59
CA ASP A 602 -0.88 23.75 0.80
C ASP A 602 -0.52 23.13 -0.57
N ALA A 603 0.58 23.57 -1.18
CA ALA A 603 1.14 22.97 -2.39
C ALA A 603 1.61 21.51 -2.14
N LEU A 604 2.29 21.23 -1.03
CA LEU A 604 2.67 19.87 -0.64
C LEU A 604 1.46 18.98 -0.31
N ASP A 605 0.41 19.51 0.34
CA ASP A 605 -0.84 18.77 0.59
C ASP A 605 -1.56 18.43 -0.72
N THR A 606 -1.67 19.41 -1.62
CA THR A 606 -2.22 19.20 -2.96
C THR A 606 -1.43 18.11 -3.68
N LYS A 607 -0.10 18.17 -3.65
CA LYS A 607 0.75 17.18 -4.31
C LYS A 607 0.69 15.80 -3.66
N ALA A 608 0.57 15.73 -2.33
CA ALA A 608 0.35 14.49 -1.61
C ALA A 608 -0.97 13.83 -2.01
N GLN A 609 -2.05 14.61 -2.17
CA GLN A 609 -3.33 14.08 -2.64
C GLN A 609 -3.25 13.62 -4.10
N GLU A 610 -2.70 14.42 -5.02
CA GLU A 610 -2.47 14.01 -6.42
C GLU A 610 -1.72 12.67 -6.52
N THR A 611 -0.66 12.50 -5.73
CA THR A 611 0.14 11.26 -5.75
C THR A 611 -0.61 10.09 -5.11
N LYS A 612 -1.40 10.30 -4.06
CA LYS A 612 -2.30 9.26 -3.50
C LYS A 612 -3.36 8.82 -4.50
N ASP A 613 -3.98 9.77 -5.20
CA ASP A 613 -5.00 9.49 -6.22
C ASP A 613 -4.40 8.71 -7.41
N ALA A 614 -3.19 9.05 -7.83
CA ALA A 614 -2.45 8.29 -8.84
C ALA A 614 -2.12 6.86 -8.40
N ILE A 615 -1.72 6.66 -7.13
CA ILE A 615 -1.49 5.33 -6.54
C ILE A 615 -2.80 4.53 -6.47
N ASP A 616 -3.91 5.15 -6.07
CA ASP A 616 -5.20 4.45 -5.97
C ASP A 616 -5.80 4.10 -7.33
N ALA A 617 -5.57 4.92 -8.36
CA ALA A 617 -5.92 4.62 -9.76
C ALA A 617 -5.01 3.57 -10.43
N ASP A 618 -3.88 3.20 -9.83
CA ASP A 618 -2.91 2.29 -10.44
C ASP A 618 -3.32 0.82 -10.28
N ASN A 619 -4.00 0.26 -11.27
CA ASN A 619 -4.46 -1.13 -11.24
C ASN A 619 -3.32 -2.18 -11.37
N SER A 620 -2.06 -1.78 -11.56
CA SER A 620 -0.91 -2.69 -11.50
C SER A 620 -0.48 -3.04 -10.08
N LEU A 621 -0.86 -2.22 -9.09
CA LEU A 621 -0.50 -2.38 -7.68
C LEU A 621 -1.57 -3.12 -6.89
N THR A 622 -1.14 -4.01 -5.99
CA THR A 622 -2.02 -4.59 -4.96
C THR A 622 -2.40 -3.55 -3.90
N SER A 623 -3.50 -3.81 -3.18
CA SER A 623 -3.93 -2.99 -2.05
C SER A 623 -2.86 -2.83 -0.97
N ALA A 624 -1.99 -3.83 -0.80
CA ALA A 624 -0.84 -3.76 0.11
C ALA A 624 0.24 -2.78 -0.38
N GLU A 625 0.58 -2.83 -1.67
CA GLU A 625 1.56 -1.92 -2.29
C GLU A 625 1.02 -0.48 -2.34
N LYS A 626 -0.26 -0.30 -2.68
CA LYS A 626 -0.94 1.01 -2.60
C LYS A 626 -0.88 1.60 -1.20
N THR A 627 -1.18 0.80 -0.17
CA THR A 627 -1.09 1.22 1.23
C THR A 627 0.35 1.63 1.60
N ALA A 628 1.36 0.86 1.19
CA ALA A 628 2.76 1.18 1.44
C ALA A 628 3.20 2.49 0.77
N GLN A 629 2.83 2.73 -0.49
CA GLN A 629 3.20 3.94 -1.21
C GLN A 629 2.48 5.19 -0.67
N LYS A 630 1.19 5.10 -0.32
CA LYS A 630 0.46 6.24 0.30
C LYS A 630 1.03 6.61 1.68
N ASN A 631 1.44 5.62 2.48
CA ASN A 631 2.16 5.87 3.73
C ASN A 631 3.54 6.52 3.52
N ALA A 632 4.20 6.28 2.38
CA ALA A 632 5.46 6.95 2.03
C ALA A 632 5.24 8.41 1.57
N VAL A 633 4.15 8.67 0.83
CA VAL A 633 3.69 10.04 0.51
C VAL A 633 3.48 10.86 1.78
N ASP A 634 2.75 10.32 2.77
CA ASP A 634 2.50 11.02 4.04
C ASP A 634 3.79 11.33 4.83
N GLN A 635 4.80 10.45 4.77
CA GLN A 635 6.09 10.66 5.42
C GLN A 635 6.90 11.79 4.78
N GLU A 636 7.07 11.79 3.45
CA GLU A 636 7.81 12.85 2.77
C GLU A 636 7.04 14.18 2.79
N ALA A 637 5.70 14.17 2.74
CA ALA A 637 4.89 15.37 2.95
C ALA A 637 5.10 15.95 4.35
N THR A 638 5.04 15.14 5.42
CA THR A 638 5.28 15.59 6.80
C THR A 638 6.68 16.20 6.94
N LYS A 639 7.71 15.46 6.51
CA LYS A 639 9.12 15.88 6.53
C LYS A 639 9.38 17.17 5.74
N ALA A 640 8.75 17.34 4.58
CA ALA A 640 8.86 18.55 3.78
C ALA A 640 8.20 19.75 4.50
N LYS A 641 7.01 19.57 5.10
CA LYS A 641 6.37 20.62 5.93
C LYS A 641 7.19 20.98 7.18
N ASP A 642 7.80 20.00 7.84
CA ASP A 642 8.72 20.24 8.95
C ASP A 642 9.97 21.01 8.51
N THR A 643 10.46 20.75 7.31
CA THR A 643 11.59 21.50 6.73
C THR A 643 11.15 22.93 6.37
N ILE A 644 9.94 23.13 5.83
CA ILE A 644 9.33 24.44 5.58
C ILE A 644 9.21 25.27 6.86
N ASN A 645 8.77 24.65 7.97
CA ASN A 645 8.68 25.34 9.27
C ASN A 645 10.03 25.95 9.69
N ASN A 646 11.13 25.26 9.37
CA ASN A 646 12.50 25.67 9.65
C ASN A 646 13.14 26.61 8.60
N ALA A 647 12.44 26.93 7.50
CA ALA A 647 12.92 27.90 6.51
C ALA A 647 13.06 29.30 7.13
N LYS A 648 14.13 30.02 6.75
CA LYS A 648 14.52 31.31 7.37
C LYS A 648 14.33 32.51 6.46
N ASP A 649 14.22 32.26 5.16
CA ASP A 649 14.16 33.24 4.10
C ASP A 649 13.38 32.66 2.90
N THR A 650 13.03 33.54 1.97
CA THR A 650 12.18 33.21 0.81
C THR A 650 12.87 32.28 -0.20
N ASP A 651 14.20 32.36 -0.35
CA ASP A 651 14.93 31.55 -1.34
C ASP A 651 15.12 30.10 -0.87
N SER A 652 15.46 29.89 0.42
CA SER A 652 15.50 28.56 1.03
C SER A 652 14.13 27.90 1.05
N LEU A 653 13.06 28.66 1.34
CA LEU A 653 11.69 28.15 1.31
C LEU A 653 11.30 27.58 -0.06
N LYS A 654 11.55 28.32 -1.16
CA LYS A 654 11.25 27.87 -2.53
C LYS A 654 12.01 26.60 -2.92
N GLN A 655 13.26 26.46 -2.46
CA GLN A 655 14.04 25.24 -2.68
C GLN A 655 13.45 24.05 -1.91
N ILE A 656 13.08 24.24 -0.64
CA ILE A 656 12.47 23.19 0.21
C ILE A 656 11.10 22.77 -0.35
N GLU A 657 10.28 23.72 -0.79
CA GLU A 657 9.00 23.45 -1.46
C GLU A 657 9.21 22.58 -2.70
N LYS A 658 10.14 22.97 -3.59
CA LYS A 658 10.47 22.19 -4.79
C LYS A 658 10.95 20.77 -4.45
N ASP A 659 11.92 20.64 -3.54
CA ASP A 659 12.49 19.34 -3.18
C ASP A 659 11.44 18.44 -2.51
N GLY A 660 10.50 19.02 -1.77
CA GLY A 660 9.32 18.34 -1.21
C GLY A 660 8.35 17.85 -2.29
N LEU A 661 7.97 18.71 -3.24
CA LEU A 661 7.08 18.37 -4.36
C LEU A 661 7.66 17.23 -5.21
N ASP A 662 8.95 17.30 -5.55
CA ASP A 662 9.67 16.25 -6.28
C ASP A 662 9.72 14.94 -5.45
N SER A 663 10.03 15.02 -4.15
CA SER A 663 10.16 13.85 -3.26
C SER A 663 8.83 13.15 -2.98
N ILE A 664 7.72 13.90 -2.89
CA ILE A 664 6.35 13.36 -2.80
C ILE A 664 6.00 12.65 -4.11
N GLY A 665 6.16 13.32 -5.25
CA GLY A 665 5.81 12.75 -6.56
C GLY A 665 6.57 11.46 -6.87
N ALA A 666 7.83 11.35 -6.41
CA ALA A 666 8.66 10.15 -6.57
C ALA A 666 8.19 8.92 -5.76
N GLN A 667 7.18 9.02 -4.90
CA GLN A 667 6.67 7.87 -4.13
C GLN A 667 5.73 6.96 -4.92
N HIS A 668 5.03 7.47 -5.95
CA HIS A 668 4.30 6.61 -6.87
C HIS A 668 5.29 5.81 -7.72
N LYS A 669 5.21 4.48 -7.62
CA LYS A 669 6.04 3.53 -8.36
C LYS A 669 5.10 2.49 -8.96
N PRO A 670 4.83 2.54 -10.28
CA PRO A 670 3.98 1.54 -10.93
C PRO A 670 4.52 0.12 -10.73
N GLY A 671 3.60 -0.83 -10.62
CA GLY A 671 3.91 -2.26 -10.60
C GLY A 671 4.27 -2.79 -11.98
N THR A 672 4.56 -4.09 -12.06
CA THR A 672 4.60 -4.82 -13.34
C THR A 672 3.24 -4.66 -14.03
N SER A 673 3.17 -4.39 -15.34
CA SER A 673 1.89 -4.04 -15.96
C SER A 673 0.86 -5.14 -15.79
N LEU A 674 -0.42 -4.78 -15.68
CA LEU A 674 -1.48 -5.77 -15.45
C LEU A 674 -1.52 -6.83 -16.56
N GLU A 675 -1.12 -6.50 -17.80
CA GLU A 675 -1.07 -7.46 -18.90
C GLU A 675 0.14 -8.42 -18.81
N ASP A 676 1.28 -7.96 -18.29
CA ASP A 676 2.43 -8.84 -17.98
C ASP A 676 2.08 -9.80 -16.82
N GLN A 677 1.38 -9.30 -15.80
CA GLN A 677 0.86 -10.14 -14.71
C GLN A 677 -0.15 -11.16 -15.24
N LYS A 678 -1.09 -10.74 -16.09
CA LYS A 678 -2.06 -11.64 -16.76
C LYS A 678 -1.37 -12.68 -17.62
N THR A 679 -0.27 -12.34 -18.29
CA THR A 679 0.52 -13.30 -19.07
C THR A 679 1.17 -14.33 -18.16
N THR A 680 1.84 -13.87 -17.10
CA THR A 680 2.49 -14.74 -16.10
C THR A 680 1.50 -15.72 -15.46
N ALA A 681 0.31 -15.25 -15.08
CA ALA A 681 -0.73 -16.08 -14.50
C ALA A 681 -1.31 -17.10 -15.50
N LYS A 682 -1.43 -16.77 -16.80
CA LYS A 682 -1.80 -17.76 -17.84
C LYS A 682 -0.74 -18.86 -17.98
N ASP A 683 0.54 -18.50 -17.98
CA ASP A 683 1.66 -19.45 -18.06
C ASP A 683 1.70 -20.39 -16.84
N ALA A 684 1.34 -19.88 -15.65
CA ALA A 684 1.17 -20.68 -14.43
C ALA A 684 0.00 -21.68 -14.57
N LEU A 685 -1.15 -21.25 -15.09
CA LEU A 685 -2.28 -22.16 -15.37
C LEU A 685 -1.94 -23.21 -16.44
N ASP A 686 -1.21 -22.86 -17.51
CA ASP A 686 -0.76 -23.82 -18.53
C ASP A 686 0.21 -24.85 -17.96
N THR A 687 1.15 -24.41 -17.14
CA THR A 687 2.07 -25.29 -16.39
C THR A 687 1.26 -26.25 -15.51
N LYS A 688 0.29 -25.74 -14.75
CA LYS A 688 -0.54 -26.56 -13.85
C LYS A 688 -1.48 -27.51 -14.60
N ALA A 689 -2.00 -27.09 -15.75
CA ALA A 689 -2.80 -27.95 -16.62
C ALA A 689 -1.96 -29.11 -17.16
N GLN A 690 -0.73 -28.85 -17.61
CA GLN A 690 0.16 -29.92 -18.07
C GLN A 690 0.55 -30.87 -16.93
N GLU A 691 0.97 -30.36 -15.76
CA GLU A 691 1.24 -31.19 -14.56
C GLU A 691 0.08 -32.13 -14.23
N THR A 692 -1.16 -31.62 -14.29
CA THR A 692 -2.35 -32.39 -13.93
C THR A 692 -2.70 -33.42 -15.01
N LYS A 693 -2.52 -33.10 -16.30
CA LYS A 693 -2.66 -34.08 -17.39
C LYS A 693 -1.62 -35.19 -17.32
N ASP A 694 -0.37 -34.86 -17.00
CA ASP A 694 0.72 -35.83 -16.83
C ASP A 694 0.44 -36.78 -15.65
N ALA A 695 -0.10 -36.25 -14.54
CA ALA A 695 -0.56 -37.06 -13.40
C ALA A 695 -1.71 -38.01 -13.77
N ILE A 696 -2.71 -37.54 -14.53
CA ILE A 696 -3.82 -38.36 -15.03
C ILE A 696 -3.31 -39.46 -15.99
N ASP A 697 -2.37 -39.13 -16.89
CA ASP A 697 -1.82 -40.13 -17.83
C ASP A 697 -0.93 -41.16 -17.13
N ALA A 698 -0.20 -40.79 -16.08
CA ALA A 698 0.57 -41.71 -15.24
C ALA A 698 -0.30 -42.61 -14.32
N ASP A 699 -1.58 -42.31 -14.14
CA ASP A 699 -2.45 -43.02 -13.20
C ASP A 699 -2.96 -44.36 -13.76
N ASN A 700 -2.41 -45.47 -13.31
CA ASN A 700 -2.78 -46.81 -13.81
C ASN A 700 -4.12 -47.35 -13.25
N SER A 701 -4.77 -46.64 -12.33
CA SER A 701 -6.09 -46.99 -11.79
C SER A 701 -7.26 -46.61 -12.72
N LEU A 702 -7.01 -45.71 -13.68
CA LEU A 702 -8.01 -45.16 -14.58
C LEU A 702 -8.03 -45.88 -15.94
N THR A 703 -9.22 -46.10 -16.49
CA THR A 703 -9.40 -46.46 -17.90
C THR A 703 -8.98 -45.32 -18.83
N SER A 704 -8.69 -45.65 -20.09
CA SER A 704 -8.43 -44.64 -21.15
C SER A 704 -9.60 -43.67 -21.34
N ALA A 705 -10.84 -44.11 -21.06
CA ALA A 705 -12.04 -43.27 -21.10
C ALA A 705 -12.06 -42.25 -19.95
N GLU A 706 -11.77 -42.69 -18.71
CA GLU A 706 -11.70 -41.80 -17.54
C GLU A 706 -10.54 -40.81 -17.66
N LYS A 707 -9.37 -41.24 -18.14
CA LYS A 707 -8.24 -40.34 -18.44
C LYS A 707 -8.62 -39.27 -19.46
N THR A 708 -9.34 -39.65 -20.51
CA THR A 708 -9.81 -38.70 -21.54
C THR A 708 -10.80 -37.70 -20.93
N ALA A 709 -11.75 -38.16 -20.09
CA ALA A 709 -12.71 -37.30 -19.42
C ALA A 709 -12.04 -36.30 -18.45
N GLN A 710 -11.09 -36.75 -17.63
CA GLN A 710 -10.40 -35.88 -16.67
C GLN A 710 -9.49 -34.87 -17.36
N LYS A 711 -8.76 -35.25 -18.42
CA LYS A 711 -7.94 -34.29 -19.19
C LYS A 711 -8.80 -33.23 -19.91
N ASN A 712 -9.97 -33.62 -20.43
CA ASN A 712 -10.94 -32.66 -20.98
C ASN A 712 -11.51 -31.73 -19.91
N ALA A 713 -11.62 -32.15 -18.65
CA ALA A 713 -12.03 -31.30 -17.53
C ALA A 713 -10.91 -30.32 -17.12
N VAL A 714 -9.64 -30.77 -17.14
CA VAL A 714 -8.46 -29.88 -16.98
C VAL A 714 -8.47 -28.77 -18.04
N ASP A 715 -8.69 -29.11 -19.32
CA ASP A 715 -8.76 -28.11 -20.40
C ASP A 715 -9.90 -27.10 -20.20
N GLN A 716 -11.05 -27.52 -19.66
CA GLN A 716 -12.18 -26.63 -19.40
C GLN A 716 -11.90 -25.63 -18.26
N GLU A 717 -11.43 -26.09 -17.10
CA GLU A 717 -11.11 -25.17 -15.99
C GLU A 717 -9.88 -24.31 -16.31
N ALA A 718 -8.90 -24.81 -17.06
CA ALA A 718 -7.79 -24.00 -17.58
C ALA A 718 -8.29 -22.89 -18.52
N THR A 719 -9.21 -23.19 -19.44
CA THR A 719 -9.79 -22.17 -20.35
C THR A 719 -10.57 -21.11 -19.55
N LYS A 720 -11.50 -21.54 -18.70
CA LYS A 720 -12.32 -20.68 -17.83
C LYS A 720 -11.48 -19.79 -16.91
N ALA A 721 -10.41 -20.31 -16.32
CA ALA A 721 -9.52 -19.53 -15.47
C ALA A 721 -8.69 -18.52 -16.30
N LYS A 722 -8.25 -18.86 -17.51
CA LYS A 722 -7.62 -17.90 -18.43
C LYS A 722 -8.57 -16.80 -18.89
N ASP A 723 -9.85 -17.11 -19.09
CA ASP A 723 -10.89 -16.14 -19.44
C ASP A 723 -11.17 -15.20 -18.25
N ALA A 724 -11.28 -15.72 -17.04
CA ALA A 724 -11.36 -14.89 -15.83
C ALA A 724 -10.11 -14.01 -15.65
N ILE A 725 -8.90 -14.51 -15.97
CA ILE A 725 -7.67 -13.70 -16.00
C ILE A 725 -7.76 -12.58 -17.05
N ASN A 726 -8.33 -12.83 -18.23
CA ASN A 726 -8.56 -11.78 -19.22
C ASN A 726 -9.48 -10.69 -18.66
N ASP A 727 -10.52 -11.09 -17.92
CA ASP A 727 -11.47 -10.18 -17.31
C ASP A 727 -11.00 -9.47 -16.04
N ALA A 728 -9.94 -9.94 -15.36
CA ALA A 728 -9.39 -9.29 -14.16
C ALA A 728 -9.09 -7.79 -14.41
N LYS A 729 -9.46 -6.93 -13.46
CA LYS A 729 -9.37 -5.46 -13.62
C LYS A 729 -8.20 -4.83 -12.85
N ASP A 730 -7.61 -5.56 -11.91
CA ASP A 730 -6.55 -5.14 -11.01
C ASP A 730 -5.69 -6.33 -10.54
N ALA A 731 -4.57 -6.05 -9.88
CA ALA A 731 -3.60 -7.07 -9.45
C ALA A 731 -4.09 -7.98 -8.30
N ASP A 732 -5.07 -7.54 -7.48
CA ASP A 732 -5.58 -8.34 -6.36
C ASP A 732 -6.59 -9.39 -6.85
N SER A 733 -7.57 -8.96 -7.67
CA SER A 733 -8.53 -9.86 -8.33
C SER A 733 -7.81 -10.86 -9.24
N LEU A 734 -6.76 -10.44 -9.95
CA LEU A 734 -5.92 -11.32 -10.76
C LEU A 734 -5.27 -12.43 -9.91
N LYS A 735 -4.65 -12.10 -8.77
CA LYS A 735 -4.00 -13.09 -7.89
C LYS A 735 -5.01 -14.06 -7.25
N GLN A 736 -6.22 -13.59 -6.94
CA GLN A 736 -7.31 -14.47 -6.49
C GLN A 736 -7.72 -15.46 -7.59
N ILE A 737 -7.96 -14.96 -8.81
CA ILE A 737 -8.38 -15.78 -9.95
C ILE A 737 -7.28 -16.78 -10.36
N GLU A 738 -6.01 -16.37 -10.34
CA GLU A 738 -4.87 -17.27 -10.57
C GLU A 738 -4.89 -18.43 -9.55
N LYS A 739 -5.02 -18.13 -8.26
CA LYS A 739 -5.09 -19.14 -7.21
C LYS A 739 -6.30 -20.08 -7.38
N GLU A 740 -7.49 -19.52 -7.57
CA GLU A 740 -8.72 -20.30 -7.74
C GLU A 740 -8.66 -21.19 -8.99
N GLY A 741 -8.03 -20.71 -10.07
CA GLY A 741 -7.75 -21.49 -11.27
C GLY A 741 -6.76 -22.62 -11.04
N LEU A 742 -5.62 -22.36 -10.39
CA LEU A 742 -4.61 -23.37 -10.04
C LEU A 742 -5.19 -24.50 -9.17
N ASP A 743 -5.98 -24.13 -8.16
CA ASP A 743 -6.67 -25.10 -7.28
C ASP A 743 -7.73 -25.90 -8.07
N SER A 744 -8.54 -25.23 -8.90
CA SER A 744 -9.63 -25.86 -9.69
C SER A 744 -9.12 -26.78 -10.79
N ILE A 745 -7.99 -26.46 -11.42
CA ILE A 745 -7.27 -27.33 -12.36
C ILE A 745 -6.77 -28.58 -11.63
N GLY A 746 -6.05 -28.40 -10.52
CA GLY A 746 -5.46 -29.51 -9.75
C GLY A 746 -6.52 -30.49 -9.23
N ALA A 747 -7.71 -30.01 -8.88
CA ALA A 747 -8.84 -30.82 -8.41
C ALA A 747 -9.50 -31.72 -9.48
N GLN A 748 -9.07 -31.68 -10.74
CA GLN A 748 -9.62 -32.53 -11.81
C GLN A 748 -9.01 -33.93 -11.85
N HIS A 749 -7.77 -34.13 -11.35
CA HIS A 749 -7.22 -35.48 -11.20
C HIS A 749 -7.92 -36.20 -10.04
N LYS A 750 -8.64 -37.26 -10.35
CA LYS A 750 -9.39 -38.09 -9.40
C LYS A 750 -8.99 -39.55 -9.61
N PRO A 751 -8.10 -40.12 -8.79
CA PRO A 751 -7.66 -41.50 -8.94
C PRO A 751 -8.82 -42.49 -8.76
N GLY A 752 -8.77 -43.59 -9.49
CA GLY A 752 -9.71 -44.70 -9.38
C GLY A 752 -9.36 -45.65 -8.23
N THR A 753 -10.11 -46.75 -8.12
CA THR A 753 -9.78 -47.87 -7.23
C THR A 753 -8.40 -48.43 -7.62
N SER A 754 -7.50 -48.72 -6.67
CA SER A 754 -6.12 -49.03 -7.04
C SER A 754 -6.03 -50.28 -7.92
N LEU A 755 -5.06 -50.30 -8.84
CA LEU A 755 -4.93 -51.41 -9.79
C LEU A 755 -4.75 -52.76 -9.07
N GLU A 756 -4.15 -52.79 -7.87
CA GLU A 756 -3.97 -54.03 -7.11
C GLU A 756 -5.29 -54.51 -6.44
N ASP A 757 -6.16 -53.59 -6.02
CA ASP A 757 -7.52 -53.92 -5.55
C ASP A 757 -8.37 -54.47 -6.71
N GLN A 758 -8.25 -53.85 -7.90
CA GLN A 758 -8.92 -54.33 -9.12
C GLN A 758 -8.40 -55.72 -9.52
N LYS A 759 -7.08 -55.95 -9.49
CA LYS A 759 -6.48 -57.28 -9.72
C LYS A 759 -6.94 -58.33 -8.74
N THR A 760 -7.12 -57.96 -7.46
CA THR A 760 -7.64 -58.85 -6.42
C THR A 760 -9.09 -59.24 -6.76
N THR A 761 -9.93 -58.25 -7.06
CA THR A 761 -11.33 -58.45 -7.47
C THR A 761 -11.44 -59.36 -8.70
N ALA A 762 -10.63 -59.13 -9.74
CA ALA A 762 -10.61 -59.96 -10.95
C ALA A 762 -10.13 -61.40 -10.67
N LYS A 763 -9.19 -61.61 -9.73
CA LYS A 763 -8.76 -62.95 -9.29
C LYS A 763 -9.89 -63.70 -8.58
N ASP A 764 -10.67 -63.03 -7.74
CA ASP A 764 -11.82 -63.62 -7.04
C ASP A 764 -12.96 -63.97 -8.01
N VAL A 765 -13.18 -63.15 -9.05
CA VAL A 765 -14.12 -63.44 -10.15
C VAL A 765 -13.66 -64.66 -10.97
N ILE A 766 -12.37 -64.78 -11.26
CA ILE A 766 -11.79 -65.96 -11.93
C ILE A 766 -11.89 -67.22 -11.06
N ASP A 767 -11.65 -67.14 -9.74
CA ASP A 767 -11.85 -68.26 -8.81
C ASP A 767 -13.31 -68.71 -8.78
N THR A 768 -14.24 -67.75 -8.67
CA THR A 768 -15.68 -68.02 -8.70
C THR A 768 -16.05 -68.76 -9.99
N LYS A 769 -15.56 -68.31 -11.15
CA LYS A 769 -15.87 -68.97 -12.43
C LYS A 769 -15.22 -70.34 -12.59
N ALA A 770 -14.02 -70.52 -12.04
CA ALA A 770 -13.37 -71.82 -12.00
C ALA A 770 -14.17 -72.82 -11.14
N GLN A 771 -14.71 -72.39 -10.00
CA GLN A 771 -15.55 -73.25 -9.16
C GLN A 771 -16.89 -73.58 -9.85
N GLU A 772 -17.62 -72.59 -10.38
CA GLU A 772 -18.86 -72.83 -11.15
C GLU A 772 -18.67 -73.89 -12.25
N THR A 773 -17.56 -73.80 -12.98
CA THR A 773 -17.29 -74.71 -14.11
C THR A 773 -16.90 -76.10 -13.63
N LYS A 774 -16.17 -76.23 -12.50
CA LYS A 774 -15.89 -77.52 -11.85
C LYS A 774 -17.16 -78.20 -11.35
N ASP A 775 -18.07 -77.43 -10.74
CA ASP A 775 -19.34 -77.93 -10.23
C ASP A 775 -20.24 -78.44 -11.37
N ALA A 776 -20.27 -77.73 -12.52
CA ALA A 776 -20.95 -78.17 -13.73
C ALA A 776 -20.37 -79.49 -14.29
N ILE A 777 -19.03 -79.64 -14.31
CA ILE A 777 -18.35 -80.88 -14.72
C ILE A 777 -18.66 -82.03 -13.75
N ASP A 778 -18.68 -81.79 -12.44
CA ASP A 778 -18.98 -82.83 -11.46
C ASP A 778 -20.45 -83.27 -11.47
N ALA A 779 -21.38 -82.36 -11.78
CA ALA A 779 -22.80 -82.68 -11.99
C ALA A 779 -23.09 -83.45 -13.30
N ASP A 780 -22.13 -83.51 -14.24
CA ASP A 780 -22.37 -84.08 -15.57
C ASP A 780 -22.29 -85.62 -15.58
N ASN A 781 -23.44 -86.28 -15.50
CA ASN A 781 -23.51 -87.75 -15.47
C ASN A 781 -23.23 -88.44 -16.81
N SER A 782 -22.94 -87.69 -17.90
CA SER A 782 -22.48 -88.26 -19.17
C SER A 782 -20.99 -88.63 -19.16
N LEU A 783 -20.19 -88.00 -18.29
CA LEU A 783 -18.73 -88.15 -18.23
C LEU A 783 -18.28 -89.23 -17.24
N THR A 784 -17.23 -89.97 -17.59
CA THR A 784 -16.48 -90.80 -16.63
C THR A 784 -15.76 -89.94 -15.59
N SER A 785 -15.43 -90.52 -14.44
CA SER A 785 -14.57 -89.90 -13.43
C SER A 785 -13.21 -89.48 -13.99
N ALA A 786 -12.69 -90.18 -15.00
CA ALA A 786 -11.45 -89.83 -15.68
C ALA A 786 -11.60 -88.56 -16.54
N GLU A 787 -12.70 -88.44 -17.30
CA GLU A 787 -13.00 -87.25 -18.12
C GLU A 787 -13.31 -86.04 -17.24
N LYS A 788 -14.08 -86.21 -16.14
CA LYS A 788 -14.29 -85.17 -15.13
C LYS A 788 -12.99 -84.67 -14.54
N THR A 789 -12.08 -85.59 -14.17
CA THR A 789 -10.74 -85.23 -13.67
C THR A 789 -9.94 -84.45 -14.71
N ALA A 790 -9.96 -84.89 -15.98
CA ALA A 790 -9.25 -84.20 -17.06
C ALA A 790 -9.80 -82.78 -17.32
N GLN A 791 -11.13 -82.60 -17.34
CA GLN A 791 -11.75 -81.29 -17.56
C GLN A 791 -11.55 -80.34 -16.38
N LYS A 792 -11.66 -80.81 -15.12
CA LYS A 792 -11.37 -79.97 -13.94
C LYS A 792 -9.90 -79.54 -13.89
N ASN A 793 -8.97 -80.44 -14.24
CA ASN A 793 -7.55 -80.09 -14.40
C ASN A 793 -7.30 -79.07 -15.53
N ALA A 794 -8.15 -79.01 -16.56
CA ALA A 794 -8.09 -77.98 -17.60
C ALA A 794 -8.65 -76.63 -17.10
N VAL A 795 -9.75 -76.65 -16.32
CA VAL A 795 -10.27 -75.46 -15.63
C VAL A 795 -9.19 -74.85 -14.72
N ASP A 796 -8.49 -75.65 -13.91
CA ASP A 796 -7.39 -75.18 -13.06
C ASP A 796 -6.24 -74.54 -13.86
N GLN A 797 -5.94 -75.05 -15.06
CA GLN A 797 -4.91 -74.48 -15.93
C GLN A 797 -5.33 -73.15 -16.55
N GLU A 798 -6.55 -73.01 -17.07
CA GLU A 798 -7.02 -71.72 -17.61
C GLU A 798 -7.23 -70.68 -16.49
N ALA A 799 -7.71 -71.10 -15.31
CA ALA A 799 -7.80 -70.23 -14.15
C ALA A 799 -6.42 -69.73 -13.69
N THR A 800 -5.41 -70.60 -13.66
CA THR A 800 -4.03 -70.20 -13.33
C THR A 800 -3.49 -69.19 -14.34
N LYS A 801 -3.58 -69.48 -15.66
CA LYS A 801 -3.16 -68.55 -16.72
C LYS A 801 -3.85 -67.18 -16.63
N ALA A 802 -5.15 -67.16 -16.35
CA ALA A 802 -5.90 -65.93 -16.18
C ALA A 802 -5.38 -65.12 -14.97
N LYS A 803 -5.15 -65.76 -13.82
CA LYS A 803 -4.58 -65.09 -12.62
C LYS A 803 -3.14 -64.63 -12.82
N ASP A 804 -2.33 -65.36 -13.58
CA ASP A 804 -0.96 -64.97 -13.94
C ASP A 804 -0.99 -63.71 -14.81
N ALA A 805 -1.83 -63.70 -15.86
CA ALA A 805 -2.02 -62.52 -16.72
C ALA A 805 -2.62 -61.31 -15.96
N ILE A 806 -3.55 -61.53 -15.03
CA ILE A 806 -4.06 -60.50 -14.10
C ILE A 806 -2.94 -60.01 -13.16
N THR A 807 -1.94 -60.83 -12.84
CA THR A 807 -0.79 -60.39 -12.04
C THR A 807 0.17 -59.52 -12.86
N ASP A 808 0.44 -59.91 -14.10
CA ASP A 808 1.41 -59.24 -14.99
C ASP A 808 0.89 -57.94 -15.64
N THR A 809 -0.43 -57.74 -15.76
CA THR A 809 -1.00 -56.51 -16.34
C THR A 809 -0.62 -55.25 -15.56
N LYS A 810 -0.55 -54.12 -16.27
CA LYS A 810 -0.05 -52.82 -15.75
C LYS A 810 -1.05 -51.68 -15.81
N ASP A 811 -2.23 -51.93 -16.37
CA ASP A 811 -3.28 -50.93 -16.53
C ASP A 811 -4.67 -51.58 -16.43
N THR A 812 -5.67 -50.72 -16.19
CA THR A 812 -7.06 -51.09 -15.92
C THR A 812 -7.82 -51.60 -17.16
N ASP A 813 -7.46 -51.17 -18.37
CA ASP A 813 -8.16 -51.61 -19.59
C ASP A 813 -7.72 -53.01 -20.00
N SER A 814 -6.40 -53.27 -20.01
CA SER A 814 -5.81 -54.59 -20.19
C SER A 814 -6.29 -55.58 -19.13
N LEU A 815 -6.44 -55.14 -17.87
CA LEU A 815 -7.00 -55.97 -16.80
C LEU A 815 -8.42 -56.47 -17.12
N LYS A 816 -9.33 -55.57 -17.52
CA LYS A 816 -10.72 -55.91 -17.87
C LYS A 816 -10.81 -56.83 -19.09
N GLN A 817 -9.90 -56.66 -20.07
CA GLN A 817 -9.81 -57.59 -21.20
C GLN A 817 -9.37 -59.00 -20.76
N ILE A 818 -8.31 -59.10 -19.94
CA ILE A 818 -7.77 -60.38 -19.46
C ILE A 818 -8.78 -61.11 -18.57
N GLU A 819 -9.49 -60.40 -17.70
CA GLU A 819 -10.57 -60.96 -16.88
C GLU A 819 -11.64 -61.60 -17.78
N LYS A 820 -12.12 -60.89 -18.80
CA LYS A 820 -13.08 -61.43 -19.76
C LYS A 820 -12.54 -62.65 -20.53
N GLU A 821 -11.33 -62.57 -21.07
CA GLU A 821 -10.73 -63.66 -21.84
C GLU A 821 -10.50 -64.90 -20.96
N GLY A 822 -10.16 -64.72 -19.68
CA GLY A 822 -10.08 -65.78 -18.67
C GLY A 822 -11.44 -66.42 -18.38
N LEU A 823 -12.48 -65.62 -18.13
CA LEU A 823 -13.86 -66.09 -17.90
C LEU A 823 -14.38 -66.95 -19.06
N ASP A 824 -14.20 -66.48 -20.30
CA ASP A 824 -14.61 -67.19 -21.51
C ASP A 824 -13.80 -68.50 -21.68
N SER A 825 -12.47 -68.46 -21.44
CA SER A 825 -11.57 -69.61 -21.59
C SER A 825 -11.79 -70.71 -20.55
N ILE A 826 -12.15 -70.33 -19.32
CA ILE A 826 -12.51 -71.25 -18.24
C ILE A 826 -13.83 -71.95 -18.55
N GLY A 827 -14.88 -71.20 -18.91
CA GLY A 827 -16.19 -71.76 -19.21
C GLY A 827 -16.16 -72.76 -20.38
N ALA A 828 -15.26 -72.55 -21.35
CA ALA A 828 -15.06 -73.44 -22.50
C ALA A 828 -14.43 -74.81 -22.18
N GLN A 829 -14.07 -75.11 -20.92
CA GLN A 829 -13.47 -76.40 -20.54
C GLN A 829 -14.50 -77.49 -20.22
N HIS A 830 -15.73 -77.15 -19.82
CA HIS A 830 -16.80 -78.13 -19.66
C HIS A 830 -17.28 -78.60 -21.05
N LYS A 831 -17.14 -79.91 -21.31
CA LYS A 831 -17.47 -80.56 -22.58
C LYS A 831 -18.27 -81.83 -22.28
N PRO A 832 -19.61 -81.82 -22.41
CA PRO A 832 -20.42 -82.99 -22.10
C PRO A 832 -20.12 -84.17 -23.03
N GLY A 833 -20.31 -85.38 -22.50
CA GLY A 833 -20.18 -86.64 -23.24
C GLY A 833 -21.45 -87.01 -24.01
N THR A 834 -21.48 -88.23 -24.56
CA THR A 834 -22.73 -88.84 -25.06
C THR A 834 -23.70 -89.04 -23.89
N SER A 835 -24.98 -88.75 -24.07
CA SER A 835 -25.90 -88.71 -22.93
C SER A 835 -26.00 -90.09 -22.24
N LEU A 836 -26.22 -90.09 -20.93
CA LEU A 836 -26.29 -91.34 -20.16
C LEU A 836 -27.38 -92.28 -20.70
N GLU A 837 -28.47 -91.77 -21.28
CA GLU A 837 -29.53 -92.62 -21.85
C GLU A 837 -29.15 -93.23 -23.22
N ASP A 838 -28.37 -92.51 -24.03
CA ASP A 838 -27.77 -93.07 -25.26
C ASP A 838 -26.78 -94.19 -24.93
N GLN A 839 -25.98 -93.99 -23.87
CA GLN A 839 -25.07 -95.01 -23.35
C GLN A 839 -25.85 -96.22 -22.80
N LYS A 840 -26.89 -96.01 -21.98
CA LYS A 840 -27.77 -97.08 -21.49
C LYS A 840 -28.40 -97.87 -22.63
N THR A 841 -28.82 -97.20 -23.70
CA THR A 841 -29.38 -97.84 -24.90
C THR A 841 -28.32 -98.73 -25.57
N THR A 842 -27.12 -98.21 -25.80
CA THR A 842 -25.99 -98.95 -26.39
C THR A 842 -25.65 -100.20 -25.57
N VAL A 843 -25.62 -100.09 -24.24
CA VAL A 843 -25.30 -101.22 -23.35
C VAL A 843 -26.44 -102.26 -23.29
N LYS A 844 -27.71 -101.86 -23.41
CA LYS A 844 -28.86 -102.79 -23.52
C LYS A 844 -28.72 -103.69 -24.76
N ASP A 845 -28.30 -103.12 -25.90
CA ASP A 845 -28.09 -103.88 -27.16
C ASP A 845 -26.91 -104.88 -27.05
N VAL A 846 -25.85 -104.50 -26.33
CA VAL A 846 -24.71 -105.39 -26.02
C VAL A 846 -25.15 -106.57 -25.13
N ILE A 847 -25.99 -106.31 -24.12
CA ILE A 847 -26.58 -107.35 -23.26
C ILE A 847 -27.52 -108.29 -24.05
N ASP A 848 -28.38 -107.76 -24.93
CA ASP A 848 -29.24 -108.59 -25.80
C ASP A 848 -28.41 -109.48 -26.73
N THR A 849 -27.36 -108.93 -27.34
CA THR A 849 -26.43 -109.67 -28.19
C THR A 849 -25.82 -110.84 -27.41
N LYS A 850 -25.34 -110.61 -26.18
CA LYS A 850 -24.75 -111.66 -25.34
C LYS A 850 -25.76 -112.71 -24.86
N ALA A 851 -26.99 -112.28 -24.58
CA ALA A 851 -28.08 -113.19 -24.24
C ALA A 851 -28.39 -114.13 -25.42
N GLN A 852 -28.43 -113.62 -26.66
CA GLN A 852 -28.65 -114.46 -27.83
C GLN A 852 -27.49 -115.43 -28.08
N GLU A 853 -26.23 -114.96 -28.08
CA GLU A 853 -25.03 -115.83 -28.21
C GLU A 853 -25.07 -117.03 -27.24
N THR A 854 -25.47 -116.77 -25.99
CA THR A 854 -25.46 -117.80 -24.95
C THR A 854 -26.63 -118.78 -25.12
N LYS A 855 -27.80 -118.32 -25.59
CA LYS A 855 -28.92 -119.21 -25.96
C LYS A 855 -28.58 -120.11 -27.14
N ASP A 856 -27.87 -119.57 -28.14
CA ASP A 856 -27.44 -120.31 -29.32
C ASP A 856 -26.42 -121.40 -28.96
N ALA A 857 -25.49 -121.11 -28.04
CA ALA A 857 -24.57 -122.11 -27.49
C ALA A 857 -25.30 -123.25 -26.75
N ILE A 858 -26.32 -122.93 -25.95
CA ILE A 858 -27.19 -123.91 -25.28
C ILE A 858 -27.98 -124.74 -26.30
N ASP A 859 -28.44 -124.16 -27.41
CA ASP A 859 -29.12 -124.90 -28.49
C ASP A 859 -28.18 -125.85 -29.23
N ALA A 860 -26.95 -125.44 -29.50
CA ALA A 860 -25.95 -126.26 -30.18
C ALA A 860 -25.48 -127.48 -29.35
N ASP A 861 -25.62 -127.44 -28.02
CA ASP A 861 -25.08 -128.46 -27.12
C ASP A 861 -25.83 -129.80 -27.22
N SER A 862 -25.23 -130.81 -27.87
CA SER A 862 -25.84 -132.13 -28.05
C SER A 862 -25.84 -133.02 -26.79
N SER A 863 -25.23 -132.58 -25.68
CA SER A 863 -25.21 -133.32 -24.41
C SER A 863 -26.41 -133.03 -23.50
N LEU A 864 -27.16 -131.96 -23.78
CA LEU A 864 -28.31 -131.52 -22.98
C LEU A 864 -29.64 -131.99 -23.55
N THR A 865 -30.54 -132.47 -22.69
CA THR A 865 -31.93 -132.74 -23.06
C THR A 865 -32.70 -131.45 -23.36
N ALA A 866 -33.82 -131.55 -24.07
CA ALA A 866 -34.68 -130.41 -24.36
C ALA A 866 -35.13 -129.66 -23.09
N ALA A 867 -35.37 -130.38 -21.98
CA ALA A 867 -35.74 -129.79 -20.70
C ALA A 867 -34.60 -128.96 -20.08
N GLU A 868 -33.37 -129.48 -20.11
CA GLU A 868 -32.18 -128.78 -19.60
C GLU A 868 -31.85 -127.55 -20.43
N LYS A 869 -31.98 -127.63 -21.77
CA LYS A 869 -31.84 -126.48 -22.67
C LYS A 869 -32.86 -125.38 -22.36
N THR A 870 -34.14 -125.75 -22.18
CA THR A 870 -35.18 -124.79 -21.79
C THR A 870 -34.86 -124.14 -20.44
N ALA A 871 -34.42 -124.92 -19.44
CA ALA A 871 -34.04 -124.38 -18.13
C ALA A 871 -32.86 -123.39 -18.22
N GLN A 872 -31.80 -123.71 -18.98
CA GLN A 872 -30.64 -122.83 -19.12
C GLN A 872 -30.94 -121.56 -19.92
N LYS A 873 -31.72 -121.63 -21.01
CA LYS A 873 -32.17 -120.40 -21.72
C LYS A 873 -33.03 -119.51 -20.84
N ASN A 874 -33.94 -120.08 -20.07
CA ASN A 874 -34.75 -119.31 -19.12
C ASN A 874 -33.89 -118.65 -18.02
N ALA A 875 -32.72 -119.19 -17.68
CA ALA A 875 -31.76 -118.54 -16.80
C ALA A 875 -31.00 -117.40 -17.52
N VAL A 876 -30.62 -117.58 -18.80
CA VAL A 876 -30.06 -116.50 -19.64
C VAL A 876 -31.03 -115.32 -19.72
N ASP A 877 -32.32 -115.56 -19.97
CA ASP A 877 -33.34 -114.51 -20.01
C ASP A 877 -33.49 -113.77 -18.67
N GLN A 878 -33.34 -114.45 -17.53
CA GLN A 878 -33.38 -113.84 -16.21
C GLN A 878 -32.16 -112.95 -15.93
N GLU A 879 -30.94 -113.40 -16.22
CA GLU A 879 -29.75 -112.56 -16.03
C GLU A 879 -29.69 -111.41 -17.04
N ALA A 880 -30.17 -111.59 -18.27
CA ALA A 880 -30.32 -110.51 -19.24
C ALA A 880 -31.34 -109.45 -18.80
N THR A 881 -32.45 -109.87 -18.20
CA THR A 881 -33.45 -108.94 -17.62
C THR A 881 -32.86 -108.16 -16.45
N LYS A 882 -32.23 -108.83 -15.49
CA LYS A 882 -31.56 -108.19 -14.35
C LYS A 882 -30.48 -107.19 -14.78
N ALA A 883 -29.68 -107.54 -15.80
CA ALA A 883 -28.68 -106.64 -16.34
C ALA A 883 -29.32 -105.38 -16.94
N LYS A 884 -30.41 -105.52 -17.72
CA LYS A 884 -31.18 -104.38 -18.26
C LYS A 884 -31.82 -103.51 -17.18
N ASP A 885 -32.35 -104.12 -16.11
CA ASP A 885 -32.93 -103.37 -14.99
C ASP A 885 -31.85 -102.58 -14.24
N ALA A 886 -30.70 -103.20 -13.96
CA ALA A 886 -29.54 -102.50 -13.40
C ALA A 886 -29.03 -101.37 -14.33
N ILE A 887 -29.03 -101.57 -15.66
CA ILE A 887 -28.70 -100.52 -16.63
C ILE A 887 -29.71 -99.36 -16.56
N ASN A 888 -31.00 -99.63 -16.37
CA ASN A 888 -31.99 -98.57 -16.17
C ASN A 888 -31.70 -97.77 -14.88
N ASP A 889 -31.32 -98.45 -13.80
CA ASP A 889 -31.00 -97.86 -12.50
C ASP A 889 -29.61 -97.17 -12.43
N ALA A 890 -28.74 -97.38 -13.43
CA ALA A 890 -27.42 -96.74 -13.48
C ALA A 890 -27.54 -95.21 -13.48
N LYS A 891 -26.76 -94.54 -12.61
CA LYS A 891 -26.87 -93.09 -12.34
C LYS A 891 -25.81 -92.26 -13.05
N ASP A 892 -24.77 -92.90 -13.54
CA ASP A 892 -23.58 -92.33 -14.15
C ASP A 892 -22.90 -93.36 -15.07
N THR A 893 -22.00 -92.85 -15.92
CA THR A 893 -21.27 -93.61 -16.94
C THR A 893 -20.35 -94.71 -16.38
N ASP A 894 -19.77 -94.53 -15.20
CA ASP A 894 -18.83 -95.51 -14.63
C ASP A 894 -19.57 -96.70 -14.03
N SER A 895 -20.64 -96.44 -13.28
CA SER A 895 -21.59 -97.46 -12.80
C SER A 895 -22.17 -98.26 -13.97
N LEU A 896 -22.56 -97.59 -15.06
CA LEU A 896 -23.08 -98.23 -16.26
C LEU A 896 -22.08 -99.23 -16.89
N LYS A 897 -20.79 -98.86 -16.99
CA LYS A 897 -19.73 -99.73 -17.51
C LYS A 897 -19.41 -100.92 -16.59
N GLN A 898 -19.56 -100.75 -15.28
CA GLN A 898 -19.47 -101.87 -14.34
C GLN A 898 -20.63 -102.86 -14.54
N ILE A 899 -21.86 -102.34 -14.67
CA ILE A 899 -23.07 -103.16 -14.85
C ILE A 899 -23.07 -103.88 -16.21
N GLU A 900 -22.59 -103.23 -17.28
CA GLU A 900 -22.32 -103.86 -18.58
C GLU A 900 -21.47 -105.12 -18.40
N LYS A 901 -20.31 -104.97 -17.74
CA LYS A 901 -19.38 -106.07 -17.50
C LYS A 901 -20.00 -107.19 -16.65
N GLU A 902 -20.62 -106.84 -15.53
CA GLU A 902 -21.21 -107.83 -14.61
C GLU A 902 -22.39 -108.58 -15.24
N GLY A 903 -23.19 -107.91 -16.07
CA GLY A 903 -24.25 -108.52 -16.87
C GLY A 903 -23.70 -109.49 -17.91
N LEU A 904 -22.70 -109.09 -18.69
CA LEU A 904 -22.04 -109.93 -19.70
C LEU A 904 -21.46 -111.23 -19.08
N ASP A 905 -20.75 -111.10 -17.96
CA ASP A 905 -20.15 -112.23 -17.24
C ASP A 905 -21.25 -113.16 -16.65
N SER A 906 -22.32 -112.59 -16.08
CA SER A 906 -23.42 -113.35 -15.44
C SER A 906 -24.30 -114.10 -16.43
N ILE A 907 -24.52 -113.53 -17.62
CA ILE A 907 -25.24 -114.17 -18.74
C ILE A 907 -24.44 -115.36 -19.27
N GLY A 908 -23.14 -115.17 -19.56
CA GLY A 908 -22.30 -116.24 -20.11
C GLY A 908 -22.18 -117.47 -19.20
N ALA A 909 -22.29 -117.29 -17.88
CA ALA A 909 -22.20 -118.35 -16.88
C ALA A 909 -23.40 -119.33 -16.84
N GLN A 910 -24.46 -119.12 -17.63
CA GLN A 910 -25.67 -119.95 -17.61
C GLN A 910 -25.58 -121.21 -18.49
N HIS A 911 -24.72 -121.24 -19.51
CA HIS A 911 -24.49 -122.45 -20.30
C HIS A 911 -23.65 -123.46 -19.51
N LYS A 912 -24.19 -124.66 -19.29
CA LYS A 912 -23.57 -125.74 -18.51
C LYS A 912 -23.75 -127.06 -19.26
N PRO A 913 -22.69 -127.64 -19.86
CA PRO A 913 -22.82 -128.87 -20.65
C PRO A 913 -23.16 -130.10 -19.79
N GLY A 914 -23.82 -131.08 -20.40
CA GLY A 914 -24.22 -132.36 -19.82
C GLY A 914 -23.19 -133.47 -20.02
N THR A 915 -23.58 -134.72 -19.71
CA THR A 915 -22.74 -135.91 -19.92
C THR A 915 -22.85 -136.42 -21.37
N SER A 916 -21.74 -136.92 -21.92
CA SER A 916 -21.69 -137.23 -23.35
C SER A 916 -22.62 -138.39 -23.75
N LEU A 917 -23.07 -138.38 -25.00
CA LEU A 917 -23.93 -139.43 -25.55
C LEU A 917 -23.25 -140.81 -25.50
N GLU A 918 -21.93 -140.88 -25.66
CA GLU A 918 -21.19 -142.14 -25.70
C GLU A 918 -20.97 -142.74 -24.29
N ASP A 919 -20.85 -141.89 -23.26
CA ASP A 919 -20.86 -142.33 -21.86
C ASP A 919 -22.23 -142.94 -21.51
N GLN A 920 -23.33 -142.26 -21.87
CA GLN A 920 -24.69 -142.78 -21.62
C GLN A 920 -24.99 -144.04 -22.45
N LYS A 921 -24.43 -144.18 -23.66
CA LYS A 921 -24.47 -145.44 -24.44
C LYS A 921 -23.71 -146.59 -23.78
N THR A 922 -22.77 -146.32 -22.88
CA THR A 922 -22.03 -147.33 -22.13
C THR A 922 -22.90 -147.82 -20.97
N THR A 923 -23.41 -146.91 -20.14
CA THR A 923 -24.31 -147.23 -19.01
C THR A 923 -25.54 -148.05 -19.44
N ALA A 924 -26.17 -147.70 -20.58
CA ALA A 924 -27.32 -148.43 -21.09
C ALA A 924 -26.99 -149.87 -21.54
N LYS A 925 -25.76 -150.15 -22.00
CA LYS A 925 -25.32 -151.52 -22.33
C LYS A 925 -25.06 -152.34 -21.07
N ASP A 926 -24.51 -151.73 -20.03
CA ASP A 926 -24.30 -152.37 -18.72
C ASP A 926 -25.65 -152.73 -18.06
N ALA A 927 -26.67 -151.87 -18.17
CA ALA A 927 -28.02 -152.16 -17.69
C ALA A 927 -28.62 -153.41 -18.38
N ILE A 928 -28.48 -153.50 -19.71
CA ILE A 928 -28.90 -154.64 -20.52
C ILE A 928 -28.17 -155.93 -20.12
N ASP A 929 -26.85 -155.89 -19.90
CA ASP A 929 -26.08 -157.06 -19.42
C ASP A 929 -26.57 -157.58 -18.07
N ASN A 930 -26.80 -156.68 -17.11
CA ASN A 930 -27.30 -157.05 -15.79
C ASN A 930 -28.69 -157.71 -15.87
N LYS A 931 -29.60 -157.16 -16.70
CA LYS A 931 -30.94 -157.75 -16.90
C LYS A 931 -30.91 -159.10 -17.61
N ALA A 932 -29.99 -159.27 -18.55
CA ALA A 932 -29.75 -160.54 -19.21
C ALA A 932 -29.21 -161.60 -18.23
N LYS A 933 -28.36 -161.21 -17.27
CA LYS A 933 -27.94 -162.10 -16.20
C LYS A 933 -29.09 -162.49 -15.27
N GLU A 934 -29.82 -161.52 -14.71
CA GLU A 934 -30.95 -161.79 -13.79
C GLU A 934 -31.95 -162.80 -14.37
N THR A 935 -32.29 -162.64 -15.66
CA THR A 935 -33.30 -163.50 -16.30
C THR A 935 -32.79 -164.93 -16.52
N LYS A 936 -31.50 -165.12 -16.81
CA LYS A 936 -30.89 -166.46 -16.91
C LYS A 936 -30.82 -167.15 -15.55
N ASP A 937 -30.46 -166.42 -14.50
CA ASP A 937 -30.41 -166.95 -13.13
C ASP A 937 -31.80 -167.43 -12.67
N ALA A 938 -32.87 -166.73 -13.05
CA ALA A 938 -34.26 -167.15 -12.80
C ALA A 938 -34.64 -168.44 -13.55
N ILE A 939 -34.25 -168.57 -14.83
CA ILE A 939 -34.45 -169.81 -15.63
C ILE A 939 -33.68 -170.99 -15.02
N ASP A 940 -32.50 -170.77 -14.45
CA ASP A 940 -31.74 -171.83 -13.76
C ASP A 940 -32.43 -172.33 -12.49
N ALA A 941 -33.04 -171.43 -11.71
CA ALA A 941 -33.71 -171.77 -10.46
C ALA A 941 -35.02 -172.59 -10.64
N ASP A 942 -35.64 -172.54 -11.82
CA ASP A 942 -36.96 -173.12 -12.07
C ASP A 942 -36.96 -174.67 -12.07
N SER A 943 -37.46 -175.32 -11.03
CA SER A 943 -37.47 -176.79 -10.93
C SER A 943 -38.53 -177.49 -11.81
N SER A 944 -39.37 -176.73 -12.53
CA SER A 944 -40.41 -177.29 -13.41
C SER A 944 -39.96 -177.52 -14.86
N LEU A 945 -38.76 -177.06 -15.22
CA LEU A 945 -38.19 -177.14 -16.57
C LEU A 945 -37.09 -178.20 -16.69
N THR A 946 -37.10 -178.97 -17.77
CA THR A 946 -36.01 -179.89 -18.12
C THR A 946 -34.72 -179.13 -18.46
N ALA A 947 -33.57 -179.81 -18.39
CA ALA A 947 -32.29 -179.25 -18.80
C ALA A 947 -32.28 -178.73 -20.25
N ALA A 948 -33.06 -179.34 -21.15
CA ALA A 948 -33.23 -178.90 -22.53
C ALA A 948 -34.00 -177.57 -22.62
N GLU A 949 -35.13 -177.44 -21.91
CA GLU A 949 -35.96 -176.24 -21.92
C GLU A 949 -35.24 -175.03 -21.29
N LYS A 950 -34.51 -175.25 -20.18
CA LYS A 950 -33.66 -174.22 -19.58
C LYS A 950 -32.59 -173.71 -20.55
N THR A 951 -31.97 -174.61 -21.29
CA THR A 951 -30.95 -174.26 -22.30
C THR A 951 -31.57 -173.44 -23.43
N ALA A 952 -32.77 -173.81 -23.91
CA ALA A 952 -33.49 -173.06 -24.94
C ALA A 952 -33.87 -171.63 -24.47
N GLN A 953 -34.40 -171.47 -23.26
CA GLN A 953 -34.81 -170.15 -22.76
C GLN A 953 -33.64 -169.20 -22.50
N LYS A 954 -32.50 -169.67 -21.95
CA LYS A 954 -31.31 -168.83 -21.77
C LYS A 954 -30.73 -168.35 -23.11
N ASN A 955 -30.74 -169.22 -24.13
CA ASN A 955 -30.31 -168.83 -25.48
C ASN A 955 -31.23 -167.76 -26.11
N ALA A 956 -32.50 -167.68 -25.71
CA ALA A 956 -33.39 -166.58 -26.10
C ALA A 956 -33.07 -165.27 -25.35
N VAL A 957 -32.72 -165.35 -24.06
CA VAL A 957 -32.23 -164.19 -23.29
C VAL A 957 -30.97 -163.59 -23.94
N ASP A 958 -30.01 -164.42 -24.36
CA ASP A 958 -28.81 -163.96 -25.06
C ASP A 958 -29.13 -163.22 -26.37
N GLN A 959 -30.09 -163.71 -27.16
CA GLN A 959 -30.46 -163.09 -28.43
C GLN A 959 -31.09 -161.70 -28.25
N GLU A 960 -32.03 -161.54 -27.31
CA GLU A 960 -32.64 -160.23 -27.04
C GLU A 960 -31.65 -159.25 -26.36
N ALA A 961 -30.72 -159.76 -25.53
CA ALA A 961 -29.65 -158.95 -24.97
C ALA A 961 -28.69 -158.41 -26.03
N THR A 962 -28.28 -159.25 -27.00
CA THR A 962 -27.47 -158.80 -28.15
C THR A 962 -28.22 -157.77 -28.99
N LYS A 963 -29.46 -158.07 -29.38
CA LYS A 963 -30.34 -157.22 -30.19
C LYS A 963 -30.58 -155.83 -29.57
N ALA A 964 -30.72 -155.75 -28.25
CA ALA A 964 -30.85 -154.48 -27.53
C ALA A 964 -29.53 -153.66 -27.54
N LYS A 965 -28.36 -154.29 -27.36
CA LYS A 965 -27.07 -153.59 -27.45
C LYS A 965 -26.75 -153.13 -28.86
N ASP A 966 -27.10 -153.91 -29.88
CA ASP A 966 -26.90 -153.56 -31.28
C ASP A 966 -27.71 -152.32 -31.65
N ALA A 967 -28.97 -152.22 -31.20
CA ALA A 967 -29.77 -151.01 -31.33
C ALA A 967 -29.11 -149.79 -30.65
N LEU A 968 -28.49 -149.96 -29.46
CA LEU A 968 -27.69 -148.91 -28.80
C LEU A 968 -26.38 -148.54 -29.52
N THR A 969 -25.95 -149.26 -30.56
CA THR A 969 -24.84 -148.79 -31.41
C THR A 969 -25.31 -147.78 -32.46
N GLY A 970 -26.52 -147.96 -32.99
CA GLY A 970 -27.09 -147.14 -34.07
C GLY A 970 -27.72 -145.82 -33.62
N THR A 971 -27.99 -145.63 -32.33
CA THR A 971 -28.61 -144.38 -31.85
C THR A 971 -27.68 -143.17 -31.94
N THR A 972 -28.22 -142.05 -32.42
CA THR A 972 -27.53 -140.75 -32.58
C THR A 972 -28.09 -139.65 -31.67
N ASP A 973 -29.16 -139.91 -30.92
CA ASP A 973 -29.75 -138.98 -29.96
C ASP A 973 -30.07 -139.64 -28.60
N LEU A 974 -30.20 -138.80 -27.57
CA LEU A 974 -30.32 -139.24 -26.19
C LEU A 974 -31.73 -139.73 -25.80
N ASN A 975 -32.77 -139.34 -26.52
CA ASN A 975 -34.14 -139.82 -26.26
C ASN A 975 -34.30 -141.23 -26.82
N SER A 976 -33.87 -141.46 -28.07
CA SER A 976 -33.84 -142.79 -28.69
C SER A 976 -32.97 -143.76 -27.90
N LEU A 977 -31.84 -143.30 -27.35
CA LEU A 977 -30.98 -144.09 -26.46
C LEU A 977 -31.75 -144.64 -25.25
N LYS A 978 -32.44 -143.77 -24.49
CA LYS A 978 -33.19 -144.16 -23.28
C LYS A 978 -34.44 -144.99 -23.61
N GLN A 979 -35.03 -144.81 -24.79
CA GLN A 979 -36.12 -145.67 -25.27
C GLN A 979 -35.61 -147.09 -25.58
N ILE A 980 -34.52 -147.22 -26.34
CA ILE A 980 -33.92 -148.51 -26.68
C ILE A 980 -33.45 -149.27 -25.43
N GLU A 981 -32.84 -148.57 -24.47
CA GLU A 981 -32.47 -149.13 -23.16
C GLU A 981 -33.68 -149.78 -22.49
N LYS A 982 -34.80 -149.04 -22.37
CA LYS A 982 -36.04 -149.55 -21.77
C LYS A 982 -36.63 -150.75 -22.53
N GLU A 983 -36.78 -150.64 -23.84
CA GLU A 983 -37.40 -151.69 -24.66
C GLU A 983 -36.56 -152.99 -24.65
N GLY A 984 -35.23 -152.86 -24.58
CA GLY A 984 -34.31 -153.98 -24.39
C GLY A 984 -34.50 -154.68 -23.05
N LEU A 985 -34.49 -153.92 -21.95
CA LEU A 985 -34.67 -154.45 -20.59
C LEU A 985 -36.00 -155.23 -20.44
N ASP A 986 -37.09 -154.70 -20.98
CA ASP A 986 -38.41 -155.34 -20.94
C ASP A 986 -38.45 -156.62 -21.81
N SER A 987 -37.86 -156.60 -23.01
CA SER A 987 -37.83 -157.74 -23.96
C SER A 987 -36.99 -158.92 -23.47
N ILE A 988 -35.93 -158.62 -22.72
CA ILE A 988 -35.04 -159.59 -22.08
C ILE A 988 -35.76 -160.35 -20.97
N GLY A 989 -36.49 -159.64 -20.10
CA GLY A 989 -37.19 -160.26 -18.96
C GLY A 989 -38.30 -161.24 -19.36
N ALA A 990 -38.88 -161.10 -20.55
CA ALA A 990 -40.01 -161.89 -21.04
C ALA A 990 -39.69 -163.34 -21.47
N GLN A 991 -38.42 -163.77 -21.41
CA GLN A 991 -37.98 -165.07 -21.94
C GLN A 991 -38.13 -166.25 -20.98
N HIS A 992 -38.26 -166.01 -19.67
CA HIS A 992 -38.48 -167.08 -18.66
C HIS A 992 -39.94 -167.55 -18.66
N LYS A 993 -40.18 -168.86 -18.80
CA LYS A 993 -41.51 -169.49 -18.85
C LYS A 993 -41.51 -170.83 -18.11
N PRO A 994 -42.27 -171.01 -17.01
CA PRO A 994 -42.28 -172.25 -16.23
C PRO A 994 -43.05 -173.42 -16.90
N GLY A 995 -42.78 -174.65 -16.46
CA GLY A 995 -43.35 -175.91 -16.94
C GLY A 995 -44.33 -176.60 -15.97
N THR A 996 -44.61 -177.88 -16.19
CA THR A 996 -45.55 -178.70 -15.39
C THR A 996 -44.91 -179.24 -14.11
N SER A 997 -45.70 -179.41 -13.03
CA SER A 997 -45.16 -179.85 -11.74
C SER A 997 -44.64 -181.30 -11.73
N LEU A 998 -43.62 -181.55 -10.91
CA LEU A 998 -43.00 -182.87 -10.74
C LEU A 998 -43.96 -183.91 -10.13
N GLU A 999 -44.90 -183.48 -9.28
CA GLU A 999 -45.76 -184.41 -8.53
C GLU A 999 -46.89 -184.97 -9.41
N ASP A 1000 -47.41 -184.16 -10.35
CA ASP A 1000 -48.33 -184.62 -11.39
C ASP A 1000 -47.67 -185.69 -12.29
N GLN A 1001 -46.41 -185.45 -12.67
CA GLN A 1001 -45.59 -186.37 -13.45
C GLN A 1001 -45.34 -187.69 -12.68
N LYS A 1002 -45.11 -187.64 -11.35
CA LYS A 1002 -44.99 -188.85 -10.51
C LYS A 1002 -46.25 -189.67 -10.50
N SER A 1003 -47.44 -189.05 -10.47
CA SER A 1003 -48.71 -189.77 -10.52
C SER A 1003 -48.82 -190.56 -11.83
N ALA A 1004 -48.63 -189.89 -12.97
CA ALA A 1004 -48.66 -190.50 -14.31
C ALA A 1004 -47.53 -191.52 -14.58
N ALA A 1005 -46.54 -191.64 -13.70
CA ALA A 1005 -45.54 -192.71 -13.72
C ALA A 1005 -46.03 -193.98 -12.99
N LYS A 1006 -46.76 -193.86 -11.87
CA LYS A 1006 -47.27 -195.01 -11.11
C LYS A 1006 -48.36 -195.77 -11.86
N ASP A 1007 -49.24 -195.07 -12.57
CA ASP A 1007 -50.32 -195.69 -13.36
C ASP A 1007 -49.79 -196.63 -14.46
N ALA A 1008 -48.66 -196.25 -15.08
CA ALA A 1008 -47.99 -197.08 -16.08
C ALA A 1008 -47.44 -198.38 -15.48
N ILE A 1009 -46.91 -198.32 -14.25
CA ILE A 1009 -46.40 -199.47 -13.50
C ILE A 1009 -47.53 -200.45 -13.15
N ASP A 1010 -48.68 -199.96 -12.67
CA ASP A 1010 -49.84 -200.82 -12.38
C ASP A 1010 -50.34 -201.55 -13.63
N LYS A 1011 -50.49 -200.82 -14.74
CA LYS A 1011 -50.91 -201.41 -16.02
C LYS A 1011 -49.97 -202.54 -16.45
N LYS A 1012 -48.65 -202.33 -16.35
CA LYS A 1012 -47.65 -203.34 -16.74
C LYS A 1012 -47.62 -204.55 -15.79
N ALA A 1013 -47.91 -204.32 -14.51
CA ALA A 1013 -48.06 -205.40 -13.54
C ALA A 1013 -49.26 -206.29 -13.87
N GLN A 1014 -50.41 -205.71 -14.24
CA GLN A 1014 -51.58 -206.51 -14.60
C GLN A 1014 -51.37 -207.31 -15.90
N GLU A 1015 -50.85 -206.67 -16.97
CA GLU A 1015 -50.51 -207.32 -18.25
C GLU A 1015 -49.68 -208.60 -18.05
N THR A 1016 -48.72 -208.58 -17.12
CA THR A 1016 -47.82 -209.72 -16.86
C THR A 1016 -48.51 -210.84 -16.06
N LYS A 1017 -49.39 -210.50 -15.10
CA LYS A 1017 -50.17 -211.49 -14.33
C LYS A 1017 -51.17 -212.25 -15.22
N ASP A 1018 -51.77 -211.56 -16.17
CA ASP A 1018 -52.76 -212.15 -17.08
C ASP A 1018 -52.08 -213.15 -18.03
N ALA A 1019 -50.86 -212.85 -18.48
CA ALA A 1019 -50.04 -213.78 -19.26
C ALA A 1019 -49.66 -215.07 -18.48
N ILE A 1020 -49.37 -214.96 -17.18
CA ILE A 1020 -49.08 -216.10 -16.29
C ILE A 1020 -50.32 -216.99 -16.10
N ASP A 1021 -51.52 -216.41 -16.01
CA ASP A 1021 -52.77 -217.17 -15.87
C ASP A 1021 -53.11 -217.99 -17.11
N ALA A 1022 -52.79 -217.50 -18.30
CA ALA A 1022 -53.11 -218.17 -19.57
C ALA A 1022 -52.30 -219.46 -19.82
N ASP A 1023 -51.23 -219.73 -19.06
CA ASP A 1023 -50.35 -220.87 -19.33
C ASP A 1023 -50.92 -222.21 -18.83
N ASN A 1024 -51.51 -222.99 -19.72
CA ASN A 1024 -52.08 -224.31 -19.40
C ASN A 1024 -51.03 -225.41 -19.09
N SER A 1025 -49.73 -225.09 -19.09
CA SER A 1025 -48.65 -226.01 -18.68
C SER A 1025 -48.08 -225.75 -17.29
N LEU A 1026 -48.45 -224.65 -16.63
CA LEU A 1026 -48.08 -224.35 -15.24
C LEU A 1026 -49.10 -224.93 -14.26
N THR A 1027 -48.61 -225.50 -13.15
CA THR A 1027 -49.47 -225.86 -12.01
C THR A 1027 -49.99 -224.62 -11.29
N ALA A 1028 -51.09 -224.77 -10.54
CA ALA A 1028 -51.68 -223.67 -9.76
C ALA A 1028 -50.70 -223.07 -8.73
N ALA A 1029 -49.77 -223.87 -8.19
CA ALA A 1029 -48.73 -223.39 -7.29
C ALA A 1029 -47.72 -222.47 -8.00
N GLU A 1030 -47.28 -222.85 -9.21
CA GLU A 1030 -46.29 -222.08 -9.97
C GLU A 1030 -46.86 -220.76 -10.51
N LYS A 1031 -48.12 -220.75 -10.96
CA LYS A 1031 -48.82 -219.50 -11.34
C LYS A 1031 -48.92 -218.52 -10.17
N THR A 1032 -49.28 -219.03 -9.00
CA THR A 1032 -49.39 -218.24 -7.76
C THR A 1032 -48.04 -217.61 -7.39
N ALA A 1033 -46.95 -218.40 -7.46
CA ALA A 1033 -45.61 -217.92 -7.17
C ALA A 1033 -45.12 -216.84 -8.16
N GLN A 1034 -45.37 -217.02 -9.46
CA GLN A 1034 -44.95 -216.07 -10.50
C GLN A 1034 -45.71 -214.74 -10.41
N LYS A 1035 -47.03 -214.76 -10.17
CA LYS A 1035 -47.83 -213.53 -9.94
C LYS A 1035 -47.35 -212.73 -8.73
N ALA A 1036 -47.00 -213.41 -7.63
CA ALA A 1036 -46.49 -212.75 -6.43
C ALA A 1036 -45.14 -212.03 -6.67
N ALA A 1037 -44.32 -212.51 -7.61
CA ALA A 1037 -43.09 -211.82 -8.03
C ALA A 1037 -43.39 -210.53 -8.83
N VAL A 1038 -44.42 -210.55 -9.69
CA VAL A 1038 -44.90 -209.35 -10.41
C VAL A 1038 -45.39 -208.29 -9.43
N ASP A 1039 -46.18 -208.67 -8.42
CA ASP A 1039 -46.66 -207.76 -7.37
C ASP A 1039 -45.53 -207.11 -6.55
N GLN A 1040 -44.51 -207.89 -6.18
CA GLN A 1040 -43.33 -207.33 -5.48
C GLN A 1040 -42.61 -206.28 -6.32
N GLU A 1041 -42.40 -206.52 -7.62
CA GLU A 1041 -41.61 -205.63 -8.44
C GLU A 1041 -42.38 -204.36 -8.85
N ALA A 1042 -43.70 -204.48 -9.04
CA ALA A 1042 -44.59 -203.33 -9.17
C ALA A 1042 -44.60 -202.43 -7.92
N THR A 1043 -44.56 -203.04 -6.73
CA THR A 1043 -44.45 -202.31 -5.46
C THR A 1043 -43.13 -201.56 -5.33
N LYS A 1044 -42.00 -202.22 -5.64
CA LYS A 1044 -40.66 -201.57 -5.66
C LYS A 1044 -40.59 -200.43 -6.68
N ALA A 1045 -41.23 -200.61 -7.84
CA ALA A 1045 -41.27 -199.61 -8.89
C ALA A 1045 -41.99 -198.32 -8.49
N LYS A 1046 -43.16 -198.43 -7.85
CA LYS A 1046 -43.88 -197.26 -7.30
C LYS A 1046 -43.06 -196.52 -6.25
N ASN A 1047 -42.47 -197.25 -5.30
CA ASN A 1047 -41.66 -196.66 -4.24
C ASN A 1047 -40.41 -195.93 -4.80
N ALA A 1048 -39.84 -196.42 -5.89
CA ALA A 1048 -38.75 -195.73 -6.59
C ALA A 1048 -39.24 -194.44 -7.28
N ILE A 1049 -40.45 -194.45 -7.88
CA ILE A 1049 -41.10 -193.27 -8.48
C ILE A 1049 -41.38 -192.18 -7.43
N ASP A 1050 -41.84 -192.55 -6.23
CA ASP A 1050 -42.03 -191.61 -5.12
C ASP A 1050 -40.72 -190.91 -4.73
N GLY A 1051 -39.62 -191.68 -4.70
CA GLY A 1051 -38.27 -191.22 -4.37
C GLY A 1051 -37.56 -190.38 -5.43
N ALA A 1052 -38.17 -190.12 -6.60
CA ALA A 1052 -37.59 -189.24 -7.61
C ALA A 1052 -37.58 -187.77 -7.15
N THR A 1053 -36.43 -187.11 -7.28
CA THR A 1053 -36.19 -185.73 -6.83
C THR A 1053 -36.36 -184.67 -7.93
N ASP A 1054 -36.39 -185.12 -9.18
CA ASP A 1054 -36.35 -184.29 -10.38
C ASP A 1054 -36.97 -185.07 -11.56
N LEU A 1055 -37.25 -184.39 -12.66
CA LEU A 1055 -38.00 -184.96 -13.78
C LEU A 1055 -37.18 -185.98 -14.61
N ASP A 1056 -35.86 -185.86 -14.61
CA ASP A 1056 -34.97 -186.76 -15.36
C ASP A 1056 -34.79 -188.11 -14.62
N SER A 1057 -34.58 -188.09 -13.30
CA SER A 1057 -34.56 -189.30 -12.48
C SER A 1057 -35.91 -190.03 -12.50
N LEU A 1058 -37.02 -189.29 -12.45
CA LEU A 1058 -38.37 -189.86 -12.56
C LEU A 1058 -38.59 -190.62 -13.88
N ASN A 1059 -38.26 -190.01 -15.01
CA ASN A 1059 -38.42 -190.63 -16.32
C ASN A 1059 -37.52 -191.86 -16.50
N LYS A 1060 -36.30 -191.84 -15.96
CA LYS A 1060 -35.40 -193.00 -15.95
C LYS A 1060 -35.99 -194.16 -15.13
N ILE A 1061 -36.41 -193.89 -13.90
CA ILE A 1061 -36.96 -194.90 -12.98
C ILE A 1061 -38.24 -195.55 -13.56
N LYS A 1062 -39.12 -194.73 -14.16
CA LYS A 1062 -40.32 -195.21 -14.86
C LYS A 1062 -39.98 -196.24 -15.93
N THR A 1063 -38.91 -196.00 -16.71
CA THR A 1063 -38.50 -196.85 -17.83
C THR A 1063 -37.92 -198.18 -17.36
N GLU A 1064 -36.89 -198.18 -16.51
CA GLU A 1064 -36.20 -199.40 -16.06
C GLU A 1064 -37.13 -200.40 -15.36
N ARG A 1065 -38.15 -199.89 -14.66
CA ARG A 1065 -39.05 -200.73 -13.85
C ARG A 1065 -40.18 -201.38 -14.65
N LEU A 1066 -40.65 -200.77 -15.74
CA LEU A 1066 -41.65 -201.37 -16.63
C LEU A 1066 -41.15 -202.70 -17.22
N ASP A 1067 -39.90 -202.74 -17.69
CA ASP A 1067 -39.30 -203.96 -18.25
C ASP A 1067 -39.05 -205.03 -17.18
N THR A 1068 -38.58 -204.63 -15.99
CA THR A 1068 -38.30 -205.57 -14.89
C THR A 1068 -39.56 -206.34 -14.46
N ILE A 1069 -40.72 -205.66 -14.44
CA ILE A 1069 -42.03 -206.24 -14.12
C ILE A 1069 -42.46 -207.30 -15.13
N GLY A 1070 -42.18 -207.09 -16.43
CA GLY A 1070 -42.56 -208.02 -17.51
C GLY A 1070 -41.84 -209.37 -17.51
N SER A 1071 -40.78 -209.54 -16.72
CA SER A 1071 -39.83 -210.66 -16.84
C SER A 1071 -40.17 -211.95 -16.06
N GLN A 1072 -41.30 -212.01 -15.35
CA GLN A 1072 -41.53 -212.95 -14.24
C GLN A 1072 -42.20 -214.31 -14.58
N TYR A 1073 -42.25 -214.74 -15.85
CA TYR A 1073 -43.14 -215.80 -16.37
C TYR A 1073 -42.40 -217.04 -16.99
N LYS A 1074 -42.75 -218.31 -16.63
CA LYS A 1074 -42.00 -219.59 -16.95
C LYS A 1074 -42.93 -220.86 -17.15
N LYS A 1075 -42.43 -222.09 -17.44
CA LYS A 1075 -43.18 -223.22 -18.13
C LYS A 1075 -42.82 -224.72 -17.77
N GLY A 1076 -43.65 -225.76 -18.13
CA GLY A 1076 -43.52 -227.23 -17.79
C GLY A 1076 -43.76 -228.34 -18.89
N THR A 1077 -43.74 -229.68 -18.59
CA THR A 1077 -43.54 -230.81 -19.58
C THR A 1077 -44.11 -232.27 -19.31
N PHE A 1078 -44.27 -233.10 -20.38
CA PHE A 1078 -44.20 -234.60 -20.46
C PHE A 1078 -43.92 -235.05 -21.95
N ILE A 1079 -43.81 -236.36 -22.29
CA ILE A 1079 -43.16 -236.93 -23.54
C ILE A 1079 -44.10 -237.96 -24.27
N LYS A 1080 -44.15 -238.29 -25.59
CA LYS A 1080 -43.20 -238.65 -26.73
C LYS A 1080 -43.87 -238.32 -28.14
N ASP A 1081 -43.61 -238.77 -29.40
CA ASP A 1081 -42.77 -239.81 -30.11
C ASP A 1081 -42.54 -239.54 -31.65
N GLN A 1082 -42.08 -240.55 -32.44
CA GLN A 1082 -41.61 -240.52 -33.86
C GLN A 1082 -42.57 -240.04 -35.00
N LYS A 1083 -42.09 -239.14 -35.90
CA LYS A 1083 -41.68 -239.42 -37.33
C LYS A 1083 -41.36 -238.18 -38.21
N ASN A 1084 -40.10 -238.06 -38.67
CA ASN A 1084 -39.59 -237.70 -40.03
C ASN A 1084 -40.08 -236.40 -40.79
N PRO A 1085 -39.50 -235.96 -41.95
CA PRO A 1085 -38.66 -234.75 -41.94
C PRO A 1085 -38.87 -233.68 -43.05
N ALA A 1086 -38.56 -232.41 -42.74
CA ALA A 1086 -38.20 -231.29 -43.63
C ALA A 1086 -37.58 -230.17 -42.75
N THR A 1087 -36.40 -229.57 -42.93
CA THR A 1087 -35.67 -228.90 -44.05
C THR A 1087 -36.11 -227.45 -44.34
N ALA A 1088 -35.09 -226.58 -44.49
CA ALA A 1088 -35.08 -225.14 -44.84
C ALA A 1088 -35.07 -224.13 -43.65
N THR A 1089 -34.44 -222.93 -43.72
CA THR A 1089 -33.03 -222.50 -44.02
C THR A 1089 -33.00 -220.97 -44.27
N VAL A 1090 -31.90 -220.26 -43.92
CA VAL A 1090 -31.39 -219.04 -44.63
C VAL A 1090 -32.28 -217.76 -44.47
N ASP A 1091 -31.82 -216.51 -44.40
CA ASP A 1091 -30.49 -215.84 -44.41
C ASP A 1091 -30.56 -214.54 -43.52
N LYS A 1092 -29.49 -214.04 -42.88
CA LYS A 1092 -28.44 -213.04 -43.31
C LYS A 1092 -28.89 -211.59 -43.63
N ASN A 1093 -27.94 -210.66 -43.38
CA ASN A 1093 -27.63 -209.44 -44.17
C ASN A 1093 -28.62 -208.23 -44.07
N ASP A 1094 -28.22 -206.95 -44.24
CA ASP A 1094 -26.86 -206.36 -44.32
C ASP A 1094 -26.80 -204.83 -44.06
N GLU A 1095 -25.57 -204.29 -44.08
CA GLU A 1095 -25.12 -202.97 -44.61
C GLU A 1095 -25.67 -201.60 -44.10
N GLN A 1096 -24.70 -200.73 -43.76
CA GLN A 1096 -24.41 -199.36 -44.31
C GLN A 1096 -25.53 -198.27 -44.33
N THR A 1097 -25.27 -196.95 -44.38
CA THR A 1097 -24.28 -196.14 -45.16
C THR A 1097 -24.00 -194.79 -44.46
N LYS A 1098 -22.73 -194.38 -44.30
CA LYS A 1098 -21.96 -193.37 -45.10
C LYS A 1098 -22.30 -191.88 -44.88
N GLU A 1099 -21.24 -191.11 -44.59
CA GLU A 1099 -20.85 -189.83 -45.25
C GLU A 1099 -21.76 -188.58 -45.10
N SER A 1100 -21.31 -187.33 -45.32
CA SER A 1100 -19.95 -186.86 -45.65
C SER A 1100 -19.65 -185.48 -45.03
N THR A 1101 -18.52 -185.40 -44.33
CA THR A 1101 -17.35 -184.51 -44.54
C THR A 1101 -17.49 -183.01 -44.88
N SER A 1102 -16.39 -182.31 -44.58
CA SER A 1102 -15.86 -181.14 -45.32
C SER A 1102 -16.42 -179.75 -44.95
N SER A 1103 -15.60 -178.68 -44.93
CA SER A 1103 -14.12 -178.64 -44.99
C SER A 1103 -13.56 -177.22 -44.80
N LEU A 1104 -12.43 -177.12 -44.06
CA LEU A 1104 -11.36 -176.11 -44.31
C LEU A 1104 -11.83 -174.62 -44.17
N ILE A 1105 -11.02 -173.56 -44.32
CA ILE A 1105 -9.58 -173.42 -44.54
C ILE A 1105 -9.03 -172.20 -43.74
N THR A 1106 -8.03 -172.41 -42.88
CA THR A 1106 -6.71 -171.73 -43.00
C THR A 1106 -6.61 -170.18 -42.92
N ARG A 1107 -5.87 -169.72 -41.88
CA ARG A 1107 -4.91 -168.57 -41.88
C ARG A 1107 -5.48 -167.11 -41.91
N GLU A 1108 -4.69 -166.02 -41.82
CA GLU A 1108 -3.22 -165.84 -41.61
C GLU A 1108 -2.85 -164.61 -40.74
N LYS A 1109 -1.68 -164.69 -40.07
CA LYS A 1109 -0.65 -163.65 -39.86
C LYS A 1109 -1.01 -162.14 -39.71
N ALA A 1110 -0.47 -161.62 -38.59
CA ALA A 1110 0.63 -160.64 -38.52
C ALA A 1110 0.40 -159.13 -38.80
N THR A 1111 0.83 -158.35 -37.81
CA THR A 1111 1.99 -157.42 -37.86
C THR A 1111 2.27 -156.64 -39.15
N ILE A 1112 2.17 -155.30 -39.05
CA ILE A 1112 3.12 -154.28 -39.55
C ILE A 1112 2.74 -152.95 -38.85
N ASN A 1113 3.61 -152.19 -38.16
CA ASN A 1113 4.96 -151.65 -38.43
C ASN A 1113 4.93 -150.30 -39.20
N SER A 1114 6.00 -149.51 -39.07
CA SER A 1114 6.18 -148.11 -39.55
C SER A 1114 5.42 -147.06 -38.71
N LYS A 1115 6.03 -146.08 -38.04
CA LYS A 1115 7.14 -145.12 -38.32
C LYS A 1115 6.76 -143.89 -39.15
N ASN A 1116 7.27 -142.76 -38.63
CA ASN A 1116 7.90 -141.64 -39.34
C ASN A 1116 7.06 -140.57 -40.10
N ALA A 1117 7.15 -139.36 -39.53
CA ALA A 1117 7.83 -138.19 -40.13
C ALA A 1117 7.02 -137.06 -40.80
N ALA A 1118 7.03 -135.93 -40.11
CA ALA A 1118 7.52 -134.62 -40.56
C ALA A 1118 6.88 -133.90 -41.77
N THR A 1119 6.35 -132.71 -41.50
CA THR A 1119 6.86 -131.44 -42.06
C THR A 1119 6.45 -130.28 -41.12
N LYS A 1120 7.41 -129.54 -40.55
CA LYS A 1120 7.86 -128.19 -40.96
C LYS A 1120 6.78 -127.09 -41.00
N LEU A 1121 6.83 -126.18 -40.00
CA LEU A 1121 7.24 -124.76 -40.12
C LEU A 1121 7.19 -124.12 -41.54
N PRO A 1122 6.83 -122.81 -41.70
CA PRO A 1122 7.42 -121.73 -40.87
C PRO A 1122 6.63 -120.39 -40.67
N ASN A 1123 7.21 -119.53 -39.81
CA ASN A 1123 7.32 -118.05 -39.81
C ASN A 1123 6.39 -117.10 -40.61
N THR A 1124 6.06 -115.99 -39.91
CA THR A 1124 6.06 -114.56 -40.34
C THR A 1124 5.16 -114.06 -41.49
N GLY A 1125 4.70 -112.80 -41.38
CA GLY A 1125 4.87 -111.85 -42.51
C GLY A 1125 3.72 -110.90 -42.86
N ASN A 1126 3.60 -109.80 -42.12
CA ASN A 1126 3.02 -108.50 -42.53
C ASN A 1126 3.05 -108.18 -44.05
N LYS A 1127 1.95 -107.65 -44.62
CA LYS A 1127 1.94 -106.47 -45.54
C LYS A 1127 0.55 -105.95 -46.00
N ASN A 1128 0.34 -104.64 -45.81
CA ASN A 1128 0.00 -103.55 -46.77
C ASN A 1128 -1.19 -103.75 -47.79
N SER A 1129 -1.73 -102.74 -48.49
CA SER A 1129 -1.25 -101.39 -48.92
C SER A 1129 -2.44 -100.46 -49.29
N GLN A 1130 -2.30 -99.14 -49.57
CA GLN A 1130 -1.13 -98.26 -49.66
C GLN A 1130 -1.03 -97.29 -48.45
N SER A 1131 -1.33 -95.98 -48.42
CA SER A 1131 -1.70 -94.92 -49.39
C SER A 1131 -1.54 -93.56 -48.65
N LEU A 1132 -1.19 -92.39 -49.23
CA LEU A 1132 -0.64 -92.05 -50.56
C LEU A 1132 0.05 -90.65 -50.51
N PHE A 1133 1.31 -90.55 -50.96
CA PHE A 1133 2.04 -89.33 -51.42
C PHE A 1133 2.35 -88.21 -50.37
N ILE A 1134 3.62 -87.85 -50.11
CA ILE A 1134 4.52 -86.87 -50.80
C ILE A 1134 4.13 -85.40 -50.49
N SER A 1135 5.02 -84.46 -50.10
CA SER A 1135 6.50 -84.39 -50.18
C SER A 1135 7.16 -83.80 -48.90
N GLY A 1136 8.50 -83.63 -48.89
CA GLY A 1136 9.26 -82.96 -47.82
C GLY A 1136 10.57 -82.30 -48.29
N LEU A 1137 11.53 -82.15 -47.35
CA LEU A 1137 12.81 -81.39 -47.40
C LEU A 1137 12.65 -79.84 -47.26
N LEU A 1138 13.41 -79.08 -46.44
CA LEU A 1138 14.85 -79.10 -46.01
C LEU A 1138 15.75 -78.56 -47.15
N THR A 1139 16.58 -77.51 -47.03
CA THR A 1139 17.69 -77.24 -46.08
C THR A 1139 18.09 -75.75 -45.96
N LEU A 1140 18.94 -75.46 -44.96
CA LEU A 1140 19.98 -74.41 -44.88
C LEU A 1140 20.41 -73.71 -46.21
N PHE A 1141 20.80 -72.42 -46.13
CA PHE A 1141 22.22 -72.03 -46.03
C PHE A 1141 22.44 -70.57 -45.53
N VAL A 1142 23.67 -70.07 -45.55
CA VAL A 1142 24.22 -69.06 -44.62
C VAL A 1142 24.80 -67.82 -45.30
N SER A 1143 24.45 -66.64 -44.76
CA SER A 1143 25.12 -65.32 -44.74
C SER A 1143 25.87 -64.74 -45.94
N ILE A 1144 25.66 -63.43 -46.14
CA ILE A 1144 26.74 -62.45 -46.38
C ILE A 1144 26.50 -61.21 -45.47
N TYR A 1145 27.47 -60.31 -45.36
CA TYR A 1145 27.73 -59.45 -44.18
C TYR A 1145 27.77 -57.94 -44.53
N VAL A 1146 28.14 -57.07 -43.56
CA VAL A 1146 28.49 -55.62 -43.69
C VAL A 1146 27.24 -54.67 -43.69
N LEU A 1147 26.95 -53.83 -42.67
CA LEU A 1147 27.74 -52.71 -42.10
C LEU A 1147 27.36 -52.32 -40.63
N ILE A 1148 28.34 -51.73 -39.91
CA ILE A 1148 28.29 -50.86 -38.69
C ILE A 1148 27.76 -51.40 -37.34
N LYS A 1149 28.72 -51.53 -36.40
CA LYS A 1149 28.54 -51.57 -34.94
C LYS A 1149 28.19 -50.19 -34.34
N ARG A 1150 27.43 -50.15 -33.24
CA ARG A 1150 27.97 -49.91 -31.86
C ARG A 1150 26.91 -49.98 -30.75
N ARG A 1151 27.31 -50.56 -29.60
CA ARG A 1151 26.69 -50.33 -28.27
C ARG A 1151 27.21 -49.01 -27.69
N VAL A 1152 26.36 -48.22 -27.03
CA VAL A 1152 26.66 -47.53 -25.75
C VAL A 1152 25.35 -47.38 -24.94
N LYS A 1153 25.37 -47.95 -23.72
CA LYS A 1153 24.85 -47.49 -22.41
C LYS A 1153 23.66 -46.49 -22.28
N ASN A 1154 22.95 -46.63 -21.14
CA ASN A 1154 21.91 -45.77 -20.55
C ASN A 1154 20.50 -45.87 -21.19
N GLN A 1155 19.63 -46.65 -20.56
CA GLN A 1155 18.85 -46.15 -19.40
C GLN A 1155 19.16 -47.04 -18.19
#